data_AF-A0A954WEJ9-F1
#
_entry.id   AF-A0A954WEJ9-F1
#
_cell.length_a   1.000
_cell.length_b   1.000
_cell.length_c   1.000
_cell.angle_alpha   90.00
_cell.angle_beta   90.00
_cell.angle_gamma   90.00
#
_symmetry.space_group_name_H-M   'P 1'
#
loop_
_entity.id
_entity.type
_entity.pdbx_description
1 polymer ?
#
loop_
_entity_poly.entity_id
_entity_poly.type
_entity_poly.pdbx_seq_one_letter_code
_entity_poly.pdbx_strand_id
1 'polypeptide(L)'
;AIEQLGDPRFTTREIASRTLWKFGLAAEPALQEAATRRDAEVRSRARQILEDFSYGILPGTPRDVIGLIAQYRSGDAQTRVDVVQQLLQRERLAAAARLLRKEPDANTRRALLTSVINNPMVVDKFIESENIAALVDAVGADQDANWRRQMTTQLLFAPKMILRLAERKELDQILKVLENEKDDNQRYQLTMALLSSNETVTALVQQKQLPFLLAVAEQHSQANVREQNLLRLIGNQQVLTIVVSNKQWRELWKYGQDKLDDDGQLRLAMMLFQNSGFIDAVMRDPGLEKLVEFLREEENPTQRGRLVARLFMSHLLSNRNDEKIKGLARSLLADLDAPTRREYIGSMLAGGGFYRYFVNDKSYVALWEHIVSDPDRRWRAYAALRLAAYGNRTELKDFDQAILDAFEVARQRDADESEEKPDPFTGQRQPLMDMLLSQFAAVSLLIKQDKADALIEAVQASDEADRGRRWGMLVRVADFVNVLKQKKRLEDLFAFAEQEQDVATRGQYLQSLFSSSAAVDALIEDGRYEQLFRVAEQFPDESQRPRLFASFAVNPKAIERLLKDGKLELIVSLPGKLDAGNQRNFYQQAFGIEPLMEAIIDKDKFKEICQPLLETKDRYSAGMAVQRLVYNGKAIERLRDKQQLDQLMALLAADQAGYGMQVLFQSFGSGRPNVVQILLDAGHFDGLLKLIQDNEQPSNRAQYLGRFVATPSVIEYLAKKKRLTLLFELSESFDDPNLRQSYRTHLFNGSDGIDALMKHDMYKPLLDWISHESDARQRSQMLS
;
A
#
# COMPACT_ATOMS: atom_id res chain seq x y z
N ALA A 1 -20.19 65.78 -41.26
CA ALA A 1 -18.94 64.97 -41.34
C ALA A 1 -19.03 63.87 -42.41
N ILE A 2 -20.00 62.92 -42.37
CA ILE A 2 -20.14 61.89 -43.42
C ILE A 2 -20.27 62.48 -44.83
N GLU A 3 -21.13 63.50 -45.01
CA GLU A 3 -21.30 64.19 -46.31
C GLU A 3 -20.02 64.86 -46.82
N GLN A 4 -19.16 65.29 -45.90
CA GLN A 4 -17.90 65.98 -46.21
C GLN A 4 -16.76 65.01 -46.57
N LEU A 5 -16.96 63.69 -46.44
CA LEU A 5 -15.97 62.70 -46.88
C LEU A 5 -15.75 62.71 -48.39
N GLY A 6 -16.73 63.17 -49.19
CA GLY A 6 -16.66 63.27 -50.65
C GLY A 6 -16.41 64.70 -51.15
N ASP A 7 -16.11 65.65 -50.25
CA ASP A 7 -15.92 67.05 -50.63
C ASP A 7 -14.79 67.19 -51.66
N PRO A 8 -14.88 68.04 -52.70
CA PRO A 8 -13.82 68.20 -53.70
C PRO A 8 -12.47 68.61 -53.11
N ARG A 9 -12.45 69.35 -51.99
CA ARG A 9 -11.23 69.82 -51.33
C ARG A 9 -10.68 68.76 -50.39
N PHE A 10 -9.43 68.36 -50.64
CA PHE A 10 -8.73 67.37 -49.82
C PHE A 10 -8.72 67.72 -48.32
N THR A 11 -8.50 68.99 -47.97
CA THR A 11 -8.48 69.45 -46.58
C THR A 11 -9.80 69.24 -45.85
N THR A 12 -10.93 69.41 -46.53
CA THR A 12 -12.26 69.17 -45.96
C THR A 12 -12.48 67.68 -45.70
N ARG A 13 -12.08 66.82 -46.64
CA ARG A 13 -12.15 65.36 -46.48
C ARG A 13 -11.31 64.88 -45.30
N GLU A 14 -10.10 65.41 -45.14
CA GLU A 14 -9.23 65.08 -44.01
C GLU A 14 -9.81 65.51 -42.65
N ILE A 15 -10.40 66.70 -42.56
CA ILE A 15 -11.07 67.15 -41.33
C ILE A 15 -12.26 66.25 -41.01
N ALA A 16 -13.06 65.89 -42.03
CA ALA A 16 -14.19 64.99 -41.90
C ALA A 16 -13.76 63.59 -41.42
N SER A 17 -12.73 63.00 -42.03
CA SER A 17 -12.15 61.72 -41.61
C SER A 17 -11.64 61.77 -40.17
N ARG A 18 -10.90 62.81 -39.77
CA ARG A 18 -10.41 62.98 -38.38
C ARG A 18 -11.55 63.17 -37.38
N THR A 19 -12.63 63.83 -37.80
CA THR A 19 -13.81 64.06 -36.97
C THR A 19 -14.54 62.75 -36.71
N LEU A 20 -14.81 61.98 -37.77
CA LEU A 20 -15.42 60.65 -37.67
C LEU A 20 -14.54 59.67 -36.89
N TRP A 21 -13.23 59.73 -37.11
CA TRP A 21 -12.26 58.99 -36.32
C TRP A 21 -12.46 59.28 -34.84
N LYS A 22 -12.38 60.55 -34.40
CA LYS A 22 -12.48 60.96 -32.99
C LYS A 22 -13.76 60.48 -32.30
N PHE A 23 -14.85 60.28 -33.03
CA PHE A 23 -16.09 59.72 -32.48
C PHE A 23 -16.01 58.21 -32.17
N GLY A 24 -15.00 57.51 -32.67
CA GLY A 24 -14.75 56.09 -32.39
C GLY A 24 -15.93 55.21 -32.79
N LEU A 25 -16.20 54.18 -31.98
CA LEU A 25 -17.29 53.22 -32.25
C LEU A 25 -18.68 53.87 -32.32
N ALA A 26 -18.90 55.06 -31.74
CA ALA A 26 -20.17 55.77 -31.87
C ALA A 26 -20.45 56.22 -33.32
N ALA A 27 -19.41 56.39 -34.15
CA ALA A 27 -19.57 56.68 -35.58
C ALA A 27 -19.78 55.43 -36.44
N GLU A 28 -19.63 54.22 -35.89
CA GLU A 28 -19.65 52.97 -36.65
C GLU A 28 -20.94 52.77 -37.47
N PRO A 29 -22.17 52.96 -36.92
CA PRO A 29 -23.39 52.78 -37.71
C PRO A 29 -23.47 53.73 -38.92
N ALA A 30 -23.10 55.00 -38.72
CA ALA A 30 -23.11 56.01 -39.78
C ALA A 30 -22.02 55.75 -40.84
N LEU A 31 -20.87 55.21 -40.43
CA LEU A 31 -19.80 54.80 -41.34
C LEU A 31 -20.20 53.55 -42.14
N GLN A 32 -20.88 52.58 -41.53
CA GLN A 32 -21.41 51.38 -42.22
C GLN A 32 -22.38 51.79 -43.33
N GLU A 33 -23.30 52.72 -43.06
CA GLU A 33 -24.18 53.29 -44.08
C GLU A 33 -23.37 53.99 -45.18
N ALA A 34 -22.42 54.84 -44.81
CA ALA A 34 -21.58 55.57 -45.76
C ALA A 34 -20.73 54.66 -46.66
N ALA A 35 -20.28 53.51 -46.16
CA ALA A 35 -19.53 52.50 -46.90
C ALA A 35 -20.34 51.80 -48.02
N THR A 36 -21.66 52.04 -48.09
CA THR A 36 -22.54 51.53 -49.15
C THR A 36 -22.94 52.60 -50.18
N ARG A 37 -22.60 53.88 -49.95
CA ARG A 37 -23.00 54.99 -50.83
C ARG A 37 -22.36 54.89 -52.22
N ARG A 38 -23.01 55.55 -53.20
CA ARG A 38 -22.58 55.56 -54.62
C ARG A 38 -21.26 56.30 -54.82
N ASP A 39 -21.03 57.37 -54.07
CA ASP A 39 -19.80 58.16 -54.09
C ASP A 39 -18.60 57.28 -53.69
N ALA A 40 -17.64 57.15 -54.60
CA ALA A 40 -16.49 56.28 -54.43
C ALA A 40 -15.53 56.76 -53.34
N GLU A 41 -15.36 58.08 -53.17
CA GLU A 41 -14.47 58.66 -52.16
C GLU A 41 -15.07 58.52 -50.76
N VAL A 42 -16.36 58.84 -50.59
CA VAL A 42 -17.08 58.63 -49.32
C VAL A 42 -17.00 57.18 -48.89
N ARG A 43 -17.30 56.26 -49.82
CA ARG A 43 -17.26 54.83 -49.58
C ARG A 43 -15.86 54.34 -49.22
N SER A 44 -14.83 54.78 -49.96
CA SER A 44 -13.44 54.39 -49.71
C SER A 44 -12.98 54.81 -48.32
N ARG A 45 -13.19 56.08 -47.95
CA ARG A 45 -12.79 56.60 -46.63
C ARG A 45 -13.60 56.00 -45.49
N ALA A 46 -14.90 55.80 -45.68
CA ALA A 46 -15.73 55.15 -44.67
C ALA A 46 -15.27 53.70 -44.44
N ARG A 47 -14.96 52.95 -45.50
CA ARG A 47 -14.40 51.60 -45.41
C ARG A 47 -13.05 51.59 -44.72
N GLN A 48 -12.16 52.55 -45.03
CA GLN A 48 -10.86 52.65 -44.38
C GLN A 48 -10.99 52.87 -42.86
N ILE A 49 -11.88 53.76 -42.42
CA ILE A 49 -12.12 54.00 -40.99
C ILE A 49 -12.73 52.76 -40.32
N LEU A 50 -13.71 52.12 -40.97
CA LEU A 50 -14.31 50.87 -40.46
C LEU A 50 -13.30 49.73 -40.39
N GLU A 51 -12.43 49.62 -41.38
CA GLU A 51 -11.34 48.65 -41.39
C GLU A 51 -10.43 48.89 -40.20
N ASP A 52 -10.03 50.13 -39.94
CA ASP A 52 -9.25 50.51 -38.77
C ASP A 52 -9.93 50.17 -37.44
N PHE A 53 -11.22 50.47 -37.31
CA PHE A 53 -12.01 50.08 -36.13
C PHE A 53 -12.08 48.56 -35.96
N SER A 54 -12.19 47.81 -37.07
CA SER A 54 -12.29 46.35 -37.05
C SER A 54 -11.02 45.66 -36.53
N TYR A 55 -9.86 46.28 -36.69
CA TYR A 55 -8.59 45.83 -36.12
C TYR A 55 -8.30 46.41 -34.72
N GLY A 56 -9.22 47.20 -34.15
CA GLY A 56 -9.06 47.80 -32.83
C GLY A 56 -8.21 49.07 -32.79
N ILE A 57 -7.94 49.68 -33.95
CA ILE A 57 -7.38 51.02 -34.01
C ILE A 57 -8.53 51.98 -33.77
N LEU A 58 -8.54 52.65 -32.61
CA LEU A 58 -9.59 53.56 -32.15
C LEU A 58 -8.97 54.91 -31.74
N PRO A 59 -9.78 55.95 -31.50
CA PRO A 59 -9.30 57.16 -30.86
C PRO A 59 -8.58 56.86 -29.56
N GLY A 60 -7.32 57.31 -29.47
CA GLY A 60 -6.49 57.09 -28.30
C GLY A 60 -5.67 55.79 -28.32
N THR A 61 -5.76 54.96 -29.36
CA THR A 61 -4.85 53.80 -29.50
C THR A 61 -3.38 54.30 -29.55
N PRO A 62 -2.51 53.82 -28.65
CA PRO A 62 -1.11 54.24 -28.60
C PRO A 62 -0.38 53.98 -29.93
N ARG A 63 0.49 54.91 -30.34
CA ARG A 63 1.17 54.83 -31.65
C ARG A 63 1.96 53.54 -31.86
N ASP A 64 2.55 53.00 -30.80
CA ASP A 64 3.28 51.74 -30.82
C ASP A 64 2.34 50.55 -31.10
N VAL A 65 1.12 50.56 -30.56
CA VAL A 65 0.07 49.56 -30.84
C VAL A 65 -0.43 49.68 -32.28
N ILE A 66 -0.59 50.90 -32.80
CA ILE A 66 -0.93 51.14 -34.22
C ILE A 66 0.15 50.55 -35.12
N GLY A 67 1.43 50.77 -34.79
CA GLY A 67 2.56 50.20 -35.52
C GLY A 67 2.54 48.66 -35.55
N LEU A 68 2.24 48.03 -34.41
CA LEU A 68 2.08 46.58 -34.32
C LEU A 68 0.92 46.07 -35.18
N ILE A 69 -0.27 46.69 -35.09
CA ILE A 69 -1.43 46.29 -35.90
C ILE A 69 -1.14 46.45 -37.41
N ALA A 70 -0.43 47.51 -37.81
CA ALA A 70 -0.02 47.70 -39.20
C ALA A 70 0.93 46.58 -39.67
N GLN A 71 1.92 46.21 -38.84
CA GLN A 71 2.81 45.07 -39.11
C GLN A 71 2.05 43.76 -39.23
N TYR A 72 1.05 43.53 -38.38
CA TYR A 72 0.20 42.33 -38.47
C TYR A 72 -0.56 42.26 -39.80
N ARG A 73 -1.12 43.38 -40.28
CA ARG A 73 -1.87 43.43 -41.54
C ARG A 73 -1.01 43.10 -42.76
N SER A 74 0.21 43.64 -42.83
CA SER A 74 1.11 43.45 -43.97
C SER A 74 2.05 42.25 -43.83
N GLY A 75 2.15 41.68 -42.64
CA GLY A 75 3.09 40.63 -42.29
C GLY A 75 2.67 39.24 -42.77
N ASP A 76 3.67 38.36 -42.88
CA ASP A 76 3.49 36.92 -43.07
C ASP A 76 3.02 36.23 -41.78
N ALA A 77 2.81 34.91 -41.84
CA ALA A 77 2.31 34.12 -40.70
C ALA A 77 3.18 34.29 -39.45
N GLN A 78 4.51 34.29 -39.58
CA GLN A 78 5.41 34.45 -38.45
C GLN A 78 5.35 35.86 -37.86
N THR A 79 5.35 36.88 -38.72
CA THR A 79 5.21 38.28 -38.30
C THR A 79 3.92 38.50 -37.52
N ARG A 80 2.82 37.87 -37.94
CA ARG A 80 1.53 37.93 -37.24
C ARG A 80 1.60 37.30 -35.85
N VAL A 81 2.28 36.15 -35.72
CA VAL A 81 2.53 35.51 -34.42
C VAL A 81 3.32 36.44 -33.50
N ASP A 82 4.42 36.99 -34.00
CA ASP A 82 5.31 37.86 -33.23
C ASP A 82 4.59 39.15 -32.76
N VAL A 83 3.74 39.73 -33.62
CA VAL A 83 2.96 40.91 -33.25
C VAL A 83 1.98 40.61 -32.12
N VAL A 84 1.22 39.52 -32.21
CA VAL A 84 0.26 39.18 -31.16
C VAL A 84 1.00 38.90 -29.85
N GLN A 85 2.14 38.20 -29.88
CA GLN A 85 2.97 38.00 -28.70
C GLN A 85 3.44 39.32 -28.08
N GLN A 86 3.88 40.29 -28.89
CA GLN A 86 4.24 41.62 -28.39
C GLN A 86 3.06 42.38 -27.77
N LEU A 87 1.86 42.26 -28.35
CA LEU A 87 0.64 42.85 -27.78
C LEU A 87 0.30 42.22 -26.43
N LEU A 88 0.45 40.89 -26.29
CA LEU A 88 0.24 40.18 -25.03
C LEU A 88 1.27 40.59 -23.95
N GLN A 89 2.55 40.70 -24.32
CA GLN A 89 3.61 41.16 -23.43
C GLN A 89 3.37 42.58 -22.91
N ARG A 90 2.75 43.44 -23.72
CA ARG A 90 2.37 44.83 -23.36
C ARG A 90 0.97 44.95 -22.76
N GLU A 91 0.33 43.82 -22.42
CA GLU A 91 -1.01 43.77 -21.82
C GLU A 91 -2.12 44.44 -22.67
N ARG A 92 -1.94 44.50 -24.00
CA ARG A 92 -2.93 45.04 -24.93
C ARG A 92 -3.94 43.96 -25.34
N LEU A 93 -4.61 43.37 -24.34
CA LEU A 93 -5.43 42.15 -24.49
C LEU A 93 -6.60 42.34 -25.45
N ALA A 94 -7.29 43.48 -25.39
CA ALA A 94 -8.42 43.75 -26.29
C ALA A 94 -7.98 43.85 -27.77
N ALA A 95 -6.80 44.40 -28.04
CA ALA A 95 -6.24 44.44 -29.39
C ALA A 95 -5.83 43.04 -29.84
N ALA A 96 -5.11 42.29 -29.01
CA ALA A 96 -4.74 40.90 -29.29
C ALA A 96 -5.97 40.02 -29.56
N ALA A 97 -7.01 40.10 -28.73
CA ALA A 97 -8.27 39.36 -28.88
C ALA A 97 -8.97 39.65 -30.21
N ARG A 98 -8.98 40.93 -30.64
CA ARG A 98 -9.55 41.33 -31.94
C ARG A 98 -8.74 40.78 -33.11
N LEU A 99 -7.42 40.81 -33.03
CA LEU A 99 -6.55 40.23 -34.07
C LEU A 99 -6.74 38.72 -34.17
N LEU A 100 -6.77 38.01 -33.03
CA LEU A 100 -7.03 36.56 -32.97
C LEU A 100 -8.32 36.16 -33.68
N ARG A 101 -9.40 36.92 -33.46
CA ARG A 101 -10.70 36.67 -34.11
C ARG A 101 -10.68 36.98 -35.61
N LYS A 102 -9.83 37.93 -36.03
CA LYS A 102 -9.72 38.39 -37.41
C LYS A 102 -8.72 37.58 -38.25
N GLU A 103 -7.90 36.71 -37.64
CA GLU A 103 -6.92 35.91 -38.37
C GLU A 103 -7.59 34.98 -39.41
N PRO A 104 -7.39 35.24 -40.72
CA PRO A 104 -8.01 34.43 -41.76
C PRO A 104 -7.37 33.05 -41.90
N ASP A 105 -6.05 32.93 -41.66
CA ASP A 105 -5.36 31.65 -41.83
C ASP A 105 -5.55 30.75 -40.61
N ALA A 106 -6.09 29.55 -40.84
CA ALA A 106 -6.40 28.61 -39.76
C ALA A 106 -5.13 28.18 -39.02
N ASN A 107 -4.02 27.92 -39.71
CA ASN A 107 -2.79 27.46 -39.06
C ASN A 107 -2.16 28.55 -38.20
N THR A 108 -2.12 29.79 -38.71
CA THR A 108 -1.66 30.97 -37.96
C THR A 108 -2.56 31.22 -36.74
N ARG A 109 -3.88 31.15 -36.91
CA ARG A 109 -4.84 31.30 -35.79
C ARG A 109 -4.62 30.24 -34.72
N ARG A 110 -4.34 28.99 -35.09
CA ARG A 110 -4.02 27.92 -34.14
C ARG A 110 -2.72 28.19 -33.39
N ALA A 111 -1.65 28.56 -34.09
CA ALA A 111 -0.37 28.89 -33.46
C ALA A 111 -0.53 30.05 -32.44
N LEU A 112 -1.30 31.07 -32.83
CA LEU A 112 -1.63 32.21 -31.98
C LEU A 112 -2.45 31.80 -30.74
N LEU A 113 -3.53 31.04 -30.92
CA LEU A 113 -4.37 30.57 -29.81
C LEU A 113 -3.59 29.64 -28.87
N THR A 114 -2.79 28.72 -29.41
CA THR A 114 -1.89 27.88 -28.60
C THR A 114 -0.91 28.72 -27.79
N SER A 115 -0.34 29.80 -28.37
CA SER A 115 0.54 30.71 -27.63
C SER A 115 -0.17 31.45 -26.50
N VAL A 116 -1.44 31.80 -26.67
CA VAL A 116 -2.26 32.47 -25.65
C VAL A 116 -2.62 31.48 -24.53
N ILE A 117 -3.12 30.30 -24.90
CA ILE A 117 -3.64 29.29 -23.97
C ILE A 117 -2.49 28.67 -23.15
N ASN A 118 -1.30 28.49 -23.74
CA ASN A 118 -0.13 27.96 -23.04
C ASN A 118 0.55 28.97 -22.10
N ASN A 119 0.08 30.22 -22.03
CA ASN A 119 0.63 31.23 -21.14
C ASN A 119 -0.36 31.54 -19.99
N PRO A 120 -0.15 30.98 -18.78
CA PRO A 120 -1.08 31.14 -17.67
C PRO A 120 -1.35 32.59 -17.31
N MET A 121 -0.32 33.46 -17.33
CA MET A 121 -0.49 34.88 -17.02
C MET A 121 -1.38 35.60 -18.03
N VAL A 122 -1.34 35.19 -19.29
CA VAL A 122 -2.20 35.77 -20.32
C VAL A 122 -3.64 35.29 -20.11
N VAL A 123 -3.84 33.98 -19.93
CA VAL A 123 -5.17 33.41 -19.64
C VAL A 123 -5.80 34.09 -18.43
N ASP A 124 -5.02 34.31 -17.35
CA ASP A 124 -5.47 35.01 -16.14
C ASP A 124 -5.99 36.42 -16.45
N LYS A 125 -5.24 37.21 -17.22
CA LYS A 125 -5.69 38.55 -17.56
C LYS A 125 -6.89 38.55 -18.50
N PHE A 126 -7.04 37.53 -19.33
CA PHE A 126 -8.26 37.33 -20.14
C PHE A 126 -9.47 36.96 -19.27
N ILE A 127 -9.28 36.16 -18.22
CA ILE A 127 -10.27 35.84 -17.19
C ILE A 127 -10.69 37.12 -16.43
N GLU A 128 -9.71 37.94 -16.00
CA GLU A 128 -9.93 39.18 -15.25
C GLU A 128 -10.63 40.26 -16.09
N SER A 129 -10.30 40.36 -17.38
CA SER A 129 -10.83 41.38 -18.29
C SER A 129 -12.14 41.02 -18.98
N GLU A 130 -12.81 39.94 -18.57
CA GLU A 130 -14.07 39.43 -19.14
C GLU A 130 -14.01 39.09 -20.63
N ASN A 131 -12.82 38.96 -21.21
CA ASN A 131 -12.60 38.65 -22.62
C ASN A 131 -12.61 37.14 -22.90
N ILE A 132 -13.05 36.34 -21.95
CA ILE A 132 -12.96 34.88 -22.03
C ILE A 132 -13.86 34.29 -23.12
N ALA A 133 -15.07 34.83 -23.27
CA ALA A 133 -15.99 34.44 -24.33
C ALA A 133 -15.34 34.61 -25.71
N ALA A 134 -14.53 35.67 -25.89
CA ALA A 134 -13.82 35.89 -27.15
C ALA A 134 -12.78 34.81 -27.47
N LEU A 135 -12.10 34.26 -26.45
CA LEU A 135 -11.16 33.15 -26.64
C LEU A 135 -11.89 31.83 -26.91
N VAL A 136 -12.97 31.56 -26.19
CA VAL A 136 -13.81 30.37 -26.41
C VAL A 136 -14.42 30.41 -27.81
N ASP A 137 -14.96 31.55 -28.24
CA ASP A 137 -15.49 31.75 -29.60
C ASP A 137 -14.41 31.56 -30.67
N ALA A 138 -13.22 32.11 -30.44
CA ALA A 138 -12.10 32.00 -31.39
C ALA A 138 -11.61 30.56 -31.55
N VAL A 139 -11.56 29.79 -30.46
CA VAL A 139 -11.32 28.34 -30.52
C VAL A 139 -12.48 27.65 -31.23
N GLY A 140 -13.73 27.94 -30.85
CA GLY A 140 -14.94 27.32 -31.42
C GLY A 140 -15.09 27.54 -32.94
N ALA A 141 -14.58 28.64 -33.48
CA ALA A 141 -14.64 28.99 -34.89
C ALA A 141 -13.68 28.19 -35.80
N ASP A 142 -12.72 27.42 -35.24
CA ASP A 142 -11.82 26.61 -36.06
C ASP A 142 -12.55 25.43 -36.73
N GLN A 143 -12.05 24.93 -37.86
CA GLN A 143 -12.70 23.82 -38.58
C GLN A 143 -12.25 22.44 -38.07
N ASP A 144 -11.07 22.33 -37.46
CA ASP A 144 -10.54 21.07 -36.96
C ASP A 144 -11.18 20.73 -35.61
N ALA A 145 -12.08 19.75 -35.63
CA ALA A 145 -12.79 19.29 -34.45
C ALA A 145 -11.85 18.74 -33.35
N ASN A 146 -10.72 18.13 -33.70
CA ASN A 146 -9.78 17.59 -32.71
C ASN A 146 -9.02 18.73 -32.01
N TRP A 147 -8.50 19.67 -32.79
CA TRP A 147 -7.80 20.83 -32.26
C TRP A 147 -8.73 21.69 -31.39
N ARG A 148 -9.96 21.96 -31.86
CA ARG A 148 -10.98 22.69 -31.08
C ARG A 148 -11.28 22.03 -29.74
N ARG A 149 -11.44 20.71 -29.74
CA ARG A 149 -11.69 19.95 -28.52
C ARG A 149 -10.51 20.07 -27.56
N GLN A 150 -9.29 19.81 -28.03
CA GLN A 150 -8.09 19.92 -27.20
C GLN A 150 -7.92 21.31 -26.57
N MET A 151 -8.10 22.38 -27.34
CA MET A 151 -7.94 23.74 -26.84
C MET A 151 -9.08 24.17 -25.93
N THR A 152 -10.32 23.75 -26.23
CA THR A 152 -11.48 23.96 -25.35
C THR A 152 -11.24 23.29 -24.00
N THR A 153 -10.71 22.06 -23.99
CA THR A 153 -10.30 21.36 -22.75
C THR A 153 -9.30 22.20 -21.96
N GLN A 154 -8.22 22.62 -22.61
CA GLN A 154 -7.15 23.33 -21.93
C GLN A 154 -7.60 24.67 -21.35
N LEU A 155 -8.51 25.38 -22.04
CA LEU A 155 -9.10 26.64 -21.57
C LEU A 155 -10.10 26.43 -20.44
N LEU A 156 -11.15 25.62 -20.67
CA LEU A 156 -12.27 25.48 -19.74
C LEU A 156 -11.88 24.74 -18.46
N PHE A 157 -10.89 23.84 -18.54
CA PHE A 157 -10.44 23.05 -17.41
C PHE A 157 -9.15 23.59 -16.76
N ALA A 158 -8.73 24.80 -17.12
CA ALA A 158 -7.70 25.51 -16.35
C ALA A 158 -8.23 25.82 -14.94
N PRO A 159 -7.46 25.58 -13.86
CA PRO A 159 -7.93 25.77 -12.48
C PRO A 159 -8.59 27.13 -12.22
N LYS A 160 -7.92 28.22 -12.63
CA LYS A 160 -8.43 29.58 -12.43
C LYS A 160 -9.70 29.88 -13.24
N MET A 161 -9.88 29.25 -14.40
CA MET A 161 -11.11 29.35 -15.17
C MET A 161 -12.28 28.74 -14.40
N ILE A 162 -12.10 27.50 -13.94
CA ILE A 162 -13.13 26.78 -13.19
C ILE A 162 -13.52 27.56 -11.95
N LEU A 163 -12.55 28.11 -11.21
CA LEU A 163 -12.83 28.94 -10.03
C LEU A 163 -13.57 30.22 -10.37
N ARG A 164 -13.24 30.88 -11.50
CA ARG A 164 -13.99 32.07 -11.94
C ARG A 164 -15.43 31.72 -12.33
N LEU A 165 -15.63 30.61 -13.05
CA LEU A 165 -16.97 30.13 -13.39
C LEU A 165 -17.77 29.78 -12.13
N ALA A 166 -17.12 29.21 -11.11
CA ALA A 166 -17.74 28.96 -9.81
C ALA A 166 -18.18 30.27 -9.11
N GLU A 167 -17.31 31.28 -9.05
CA GLU A 167 -17.64 32.61 -8.50
C GLU A 167 -18.84 33.26 -9.19
N ARG A 168 -18.96 33.07 -10.51
CA ARG A 168 -20.05 33.63 -11.33
C ARG A 168 -21.31 32.77 -11.36
N LYS A 169 -21.30 31.58 -10.74
CA LYS A 169 -22.37 30.58 -10.84
C LYS A 169 -22.65 30.14 -12.28
N GLU A 170 -21.58 30.01 -13.06
CA GLU A 170 -21.59 29.65 -14.48
C GLU A 170 -21.02 28.24 -14.74
N LEU A 171 -20.81 27.42 -13.71
CA LEU A 171 -20.28 26.06 -13.84
C LEU A 171 -21.11 25.14 -14.75
N ASP A 172 -22.41 25.41 -14.89
CA ASP A 172 -23.31 24.69 -15.81
C ASP A 172 -22.84 24.76 -17.28
N GLN A 173 -22.02 25.75 -17.64
CA GLN A 173 -21.40 25.81 -18.97
C GLN A 173 -20.45 24.62 -19.20
N ILE A 174 -19.72 24.18 -18.17
CA ILE A 174 -18.84 23.00 -18.25
C ILE A 174 -19.68 21.74 -18.42
N LEU A 175 -20.79 21.62 -17.68
CA LEU A 175 -21.71 20.47 -17.82
C LEU A 175 -22.27 20.39 -19.24
N LYS A 176 -22.72 21.51 -19.81
CA LYS A 176 -23.18 21.54 -21.21
C LYS A 176 -22.11 21.12 -22.21
N VAL A 177 -20.84 21.46 -21.96
CA VAL A 177 -19.74 21.01 -22.83
C VAL A 177 -19.53 19.50 -22.72
N LEU A 178 -19.57 18.94 -21.51
CA LEU A 178 -19.48 17.49 -21.28
C LEU A 178 -20.66 16.72 -21.90
N GLU A 179 -21.89 17.23 -21.73
CA GLU A 179 -23.12 16.64 -22.28
C GLU A 179 -23.14 16.65 -23.81
N ASN A 180 -22.61 17.71 -24.44
CA ASN A 180 -22.55 17.83 -25.90
C ASN A 180 -21.42 17.03 -26.54
N GLU A 181 -20.44 16.54 -25.77
CA GLU A 181 -19.36 15.70 -26.29
C GLU A 181 -19.89 14.29 -26.58
N LYS A 182 -19.87 13.89 -27.86
CA LYS A 182 -20.42 12.61 -28.31
C LYS A 182 -19.44 11.45 -28.15
N ASP A 183 -18.14 11.73 -28.06
CA ASP A 183 -17.09 10.74 -27.88
C ASP A 183 -16.89 10.45 -26.39
N ASP A 184 -17.28 9.25 -25.95
CA ASP A 184 -17.20 8.82 -24.54
C ASP A 184 -15.76 8.85 -23.99
N ASN A 185 -14.76 8.50 -24.80
CA ASN A 185 -13.36 8.54 -24.36
C ASN A 185 -12.89 10.00 -24.20
N GLN A 186 -13.32 10.88 -25.10
CA GLN A 186 -13.03 12.31 -24.94
C GLN A 186 -13.73 12.88 -23.71
N ARG A 187 -15.00 12.54 -23.49
CA ARG A 187 -15.76 12.95 -22.30
C ARG A 187 -15.08 12.46 -21.02
N TYR A 188 -14.60 11.22 -21.00
CA TYR A 188 -13.78 10.70 -19.90
C TYR A 188 -12.53 11.53 -19.67
N GLN A 189 -11.75 11.86 -20.71
CA GLN A 189 -10.55 12.68 -20.58
C GLN A 189 -10.85 14.08 -20.02
N LEU A 190 -11.97 14.68 -20.40
CA LEU A 190 -12.43 15.97 -19.85
C LEU A 190 -12.75 15.88 -18.36
N THR A 191 -13.56 14.89 -17.97
CA THR A 191 -13.90 14.62 -16.57
C THR A 191 -12.65 14.32 -15.75
N MET A 192 -11.72 13.55 -16.31
CA MET A 192 -10.43 13.23 -15.70
C MET A 192 -9.57 14.47 -15.46
N ALA A 193 -9.45 15.36 -16.45
CA ALA A 193 -8.68 16.59 -16.32
C ALA A 193 -9.19 17.45 -15.15
N LEU A 194 -10.51 17.52 -14.96
CA LEU A 194 -11.12 18.23 -13.84
C LEU A 194 -10.81 17.55 -12.50
N LEU A 195 -11.15 16.27 -12.37
CA LEU A 195 -11.11 15.54 -11.10
C LEU A 195 -9.69 15.21 -10.65
N SER A 196 -8.70 15.22 -11.55
CA SER A 196 -7.29 15.06 -11.21
C SER A 196 -6.63 16.34 -10.69
N SER A 197 -7.26 17.51 -10.84
CA SER A 197 -6.72 18.77 -10.32
C SER A 197 -7.06 18.95 -8.84
N ASN A 198 -6.18 18.48 -7.96
CA ASN A 198 -6.37 18.56 -6.50
C ASN A 198 -6.69 19.98 -6.02
N GLU A 199 -6.01 21.00 -6.54
CA GLU A 199 -6.24 22.42 -6.20
C GLU A 199 -7.66 22.86 -6.58
N THR A 200 -8.06 22.57 -7.82
CA THR A 200 -9.38 22.95 -8.34
C THR A 200 -10.50 22.27 -7.58
N VAL A 201 -10.40 20.94 -7.39
CA VAL A 201 -11.41 20.16 -6.67
C VAL A 201 -11.53 20.63 -5.22
N THR A 202 -10.41 20.87 -4.55
CA THR A 202 -10.39 21.39 -3.16
C THR A 202 -11.10 22.74 -3.09
N ALA A 203 -10.76 23.68 -3.96
CA ALA A 203 -11.37 25.01 -3.97
C ALA A 203 -12.86 24.98 -4.36
N LEU A 204 -13.28 24.11 -5.28
CA LEU A 204 -14.70 23.90 -5.60
C LEU A 204 -15.50 23.38 -4.40
N VAL A 205 -14.97 22.38 -3.67
CA VAL A 205 -15.65 21.88 -2.47
C VAL A 205 -15.67 22.93 -1.36
N GLN A 206 -14.63 23.76 -1.20
CA GLN A 206 -14.66 24.91 -0.29
C GLN A 206 -15.79 25.90 -0.62
N GLN A 207 -16.07 26.10 -1.91
CA GLN A 207 -17.19 26.91 -2.40
C GLN A 207 -18.55 26.17 -2.41
N LYS A 208 -18.63 25.01 -1.73
CA LYS A 208 -19.82 24.14 -1.64
C LYS A 208 -20.32 23.59 -2.98
N GLN A 209 -19.44 23.49 -3.99
CA GLN A 209 -19.77 22.98 -5.34
C GLN A 209 -19.62 21.46 -5.46
N LEU A 210 -19.88 20.70 -4.38
CA LEU A 210 -19.95 19.23 -4.46
C LEU A 210 -21.02 18.72 -5.46
N PRO A 211 -22.24 19.29 -5.53
CA PRO A 211 -23.23 18.84 -6.50
C PRO A 211 -22.72 18.89 -7.95
N PHE A 212 -21.98 19.94 -8.30
CA PHE A 212 -21.34 20.07 -9.62
C PHE A 212 -20.31 18.96 -9.86
N LEU A 213 -19.45 18.67 -8.88
CA LEU A 213 -18.43 17.61 -9.01
C LEU A 213 -19.06 16.22 -9.16
N LEU A 214 -20.17 15.94 -8.45
CA LEU A 214 -20.93 14.71 -8.60
C LEU A 214 -21.60 14.63 -9.98
N ALA A 215 -22.18 15.73 -10.46
CA ALA A 215 -22.74 15.81 -11.81
C ALA A 215 -21.68 15.58 -12.90
N VAL A 216 -20.45 16.08 -12.71
CA VAL A 216 -19.30 15.84 -13.61
C VAL A 216 -18.88 14.37 -13.59
N ALA A 217 -18.85 13.73 -12.41
CA ALA A 217 -18.53 12.31 -12.28
C ALA A 217 -19.58 11.40 -12.96
N GLU A 218 -20.84 11.86 -13.03
CA GLU A 218 -21.96 11.13 -13.64
C GLU A 218 -21.96 11.13 -15.17
N GLN A 219 -21.24 12.05 -15.82
CA GLN A 219 -21.34 12.28 -17.27
C GLN A 219 -20.95 11.08 -18.15
N HIS A 220 -20.35 10.03 -17.59
CA HIS A 220 -19.92 8.86 -18.34
C HIS A 220 -20.97 7.74 -18.40
N SER A 221 -21.12 7.11 -19.57
CA SER A 221 -22.10 6.04 -19.84
C SER A 221 -21.82 4.76 -19.04
N GLN A 222 -20.54 4.39 -18.90
CA GLN A 222 -20.10 3.18 -18.20
C GLN A 222 -20.05 3.35 -16.67
N ALA A 223 -20.63 2.40 -15.93
CA ALA A 223 -20.76 2.44 -14.47
C ALA A 223 -19.42 2.40 -13.72
N ASN A 224 -18.49 1.53 -14.14
CA ASN A 224 -17.14 1.44 -13.59
C ASN A 224 -16.36 2.76 -13.69
N VAL A 225 -16.55 3.53 -14.75
CA VAL A 225 -15.89 4.84 -14.92
C VAL A 225 -16.50 5.89 -13.99
N ARG A 226 -17.83 5.92 -13.85
CA ARG A 226 -18.51 6.79 -12.87
C ARG A 226 -18.01 6.50 -11.45
N GLU A 227 -17.90 5.22 -11.12
CA GLU A 227 -17.35 4.78 -9.84
C GLU A 227 -15.91 5.25 -9.66
N GLN A 228 -15.01 5.02 -10.61
CA GLN A 228 -13.61 5.47 -10.52
C GLN A 228 -13.49 6.99 -10.35
N ASN A 229 -14.34 7.76 -11.03
CA ASN A 229 -14.39 9.22 -10.89
C ASN A 229 -14.78 9.64 -9.47
N LEU A 230 -15.80 8.98 -8.90
CA LEU A 230 -16.23 9.21 -7.53
C LEU A 230 -15.16 8.80 -6.52
N LEU A 231 -14.55 7.62 -6.66
CA LEU A 231 -13.48 7.15 -5.79
C LEU A 231 -12.26 8.07 -5.85
N ARG A 232 -11.95 8.67 -7.01
CA ARG A 232 -10.88 9.67 -7.14
C ARG A 232 -11.20 10.95 -6.37
N LEU A 233 -12.44 11.45 -6.48
CA LEU A 233 -12.89 12.65 -5.78
C LEU A 233 -12.70 12.51 -4.26
N ILE A 234 -13.09 11.35 -3.70
CA ILE A 234 -13.02 11.09 -2.25
C ILE A 234 -11.64 10.59 -1.79
N GLY A 235 -10.82 10.07 -2.71
CA GLY A 235 -9.46 9.60 -2.43
C GLY A 235 -8.53 10.72 -2.00
N ASN A 236 -8.85 11.96 -2.37
CA ASN A 236 -8.16 13.13 -1.85
C ASN A 236 -8.61 13.44 -0.42
N GLN A 237 -7.71 13.22 0.54
CA GLN A 237 -7.95 13.40 1.98
C GLN A 237 -8.37 14.85 2.34
N GLN A 238 -7.85 15.86 1.65
CA GLN A 238 -8.21 17.26 1.87
C GLN A 238 -9.65 17.53 1.42
N VAL A 239 -10.00 17.07 0.22
CA VAL A 239 -11.35 17.17 -0.34
C VAL A 239 -12.36 16.52 0.61
N LEU A 240 -12.10 15.28 1.04
CA LEU A 240 -12.97 14.57 1.95
C LEU A 240 -13.12 15.31 3.30
N THR A 241 -12.03 15.84 3.85
CA THR A 241 -12.07 16.65 5.09
C THR A 241 -12.99 17.87 4.94
N ILE A 242 -12.96 18.55 3.78
CA ILE A 242 -13.81 19.72 3.53
C ILE A 242 -15.26 19.31 3.30
N VAL A 243 -15.53 18.27 2.48
CA VAL A 243 -16.87 17.69 2.28
C VAL A 243 -17.52 17.38 3.62
N VAL A 244 -16.75 16.76 4.50
CA VAL A 244 -17.17 16.38 5.85
C VAL A 244 -17.43 17.61 6.72
N SER A 245 -16.49 18.57 6.76
CA SER A 245 -16.62 19.80 7.54
C SER A 245 -17.82 20.66 7.10
N ASN A 246 -18.13 20.63 5.81
CA ASN A 246 -19.28 21.31 5.22
C ASN A 246 -20.60 20.53 5.37
N LYS A 247 -20.59 19.36 6.03
CA LYS A 247 -21.74 18.45 6.19
C LYS A 247 -22.32 17.94 4.86
N GLN A 248 -21.53 17.92 3.79
CA GLN A 248 -21.94 17.46 2.45
C GLN A 248 -21.72 15.95 2.24
N TRP A 249 -21.18 15.23 3.24
CA TRP A 249 -20.92 13.79 3.13
C TRP A 249 -22.19 12.94 2.98
N ARG A 250 -23.35 13.42 3.46
CA ARG A 250 -24.64 12.73 3.26
C ARG A 250 -25.09 12.74 1.81
N GLU A 251 -24.84 13.85 1.12
CA GLU A 251 -25.13 13.99 -0.31
C GLU A 251 -24.23 13.06 -1.12
N LEU A 252 -22.94 13.01 -0.77
CA LEU A 252 -21.98 12.06 -1.35
C LEU A 252 -22.41 10.60 -1.12
N TRP A 253 -22.86 10.25 0.09
CA TRP A 253 -23.33 8.90 0.39
C TRP A 253 -24.58 8.54 -0.41
N LYS A 254 -25.58 9.43 -0.40
CA LYS A 254 -26.83 9.23 -1.15
C LYS A 254 -26.54 9.05 -2.65
N TYR A 255 -25.65 9.86 -3.21
CA TYR A 255 -25.19 9.69 -4.58
C TYR A 255 -24.57 8.30 -4.80
N GLY A 256 -23.74 7.84 -3.86
CA GLY A 256 -23.18 6.49 -3.88
C GLY A 256 -24.26 5.41 -3.93
N GLN A 257 -25.28 5.51 -3.09
CA GLN A 257 -26.42 4.58 -3.07
C GLN A 257 -27.21 4.58 -4.38
N ASP A 258 -27.48 5.77 -4.93
CA ASP A 258 -28.30 5.93 -6.13
C ASP A 258 -27.57 5.47 -7.41
N LYS A 259 -26.23 5.50 -7.42
CA LYS A 259 -25.43 5.42 -8.67
C LYS A 259 -24.40 4.29 -8.73
N LEU A 260 -24.04 3.68 -7.60
CA LEU A 260 -23.07 2.59 -7.54
C LEU A 260 -23.76 1.25 -7.27
N ASP A 261 -23.16 0.17 -7.74
CA ASP A 261 -23.50 -1.18 -7.31
C ASP A 261 -23.03 -1.46 -5.87
N ASP A 262 -23.48 -2.57 -5.27
CA ASP A 262 -23.17 -2.96 -3.90
C ASP A 262 -21.67 -2.93 -3.59
N ASP A 263 -20.84 -3.34 -4.55
CA ASP A 263 -19.39 -3.40 -4.45
C ASP A 263 -18.76 -2.00 -4.47
N GLY A 264 -19.22 -1.11 -5.35
CA GLY A 264 -18.82 0.29 -5.40
C GLY A 264 -19.23 1.04 -4.14
N GLN A 265 -20.43 0.77 -3.61
CA GLN A 265 -20.90 1.33 -2.34
C GLN A 265 -20.03 0.87 -1.16
N LEU A 266 -19.63 -0.41 -1.13
CA LEU A 266 -18.71 -0.92 -0.11
C LEU A 266 -17.33 -0.25 -0.21
N ARG A 267 -16.81 -0.02 -1.41
CA ARG A 267 -15.54 0.69 -1.62
C ARG A 267 -15.63 2.15 -1.19
N LEU A 268 -16.71 2.85 -1.52
CA LEU A 268 -17.01 4.20 -1.03
C LEU A 268 -17.01 4.23 0.50
N ALA A 269 -17.74 3.31 1.15
CA ALA A 269 -17.79 3.21 2.60
C ALA A 269 -16.43 2.94 3.23
N MET A 270 -15.62 2.05 2.64
CA MET A 270 -14.25 1.79 3.11
C MET A 270 -13.40 3.05 3.07
N MET A 271 -13.46 3.83 2.00
CA MET A 271 -12.70 5.09 1.90
C MET A 271 -13.17 6.13 2.92
N LEU A 272 -14.48 6.26 3.13
CA LEU A 272 -15.04 7.17 4.14
C LEU A 272 -14.63 6.74 5.56
N PHE A 273 -14.78 5.46 5.92
CA PHE A 273 -14.50 4.98 7.28
C PHE A 273 -13.00 4.89 7.61
N GLN A 274 -12.12 4.85 6.60
CA GLN A 274 -10.67 4.95 6.81
C GLN A 274 -10.18 6.39 7.03
N ASN A 275 -10.99 7.41 6.68
CA ASN A 275 -10.62 8.80 6.85
C ASN A 275 -10.89 9.28 8.29
N SER A 276 -9.85 9.78 8.96
CA SER A 276 -9.93 10.27 10.35
C SER A 276 -10.85 11.47 10.49
N GLY A 277 -10.80 12.41 9.54
CA GLY A 277 -11.66 13.59 9.51
C GLY A 277 -13.15 13.23 9.41
N PHE A 278 -13.50 12.26 8.57
CA PHE A 278 -14.86 11.73 8.43
C PHE A 278 -15.35 11.16 9.76
N ILE A 279 -14.60 10.22 10.34
CA ILE A 279 -14.98 9.61 11.63
C ILE A 279 -15.07 10.68 12.72
N ASP A 280 -14.10 11.59 12.83
CA ASP A 280 -14.12 12.66 13.83
C ASP A 280 -15.32 13.58 13.70
N ALA A 281 -15.67 13.96 12.49
CA ALA A 281 -16.82 14.82 12.26
C ALA A 281 -18.14 14.10 12.52
N VAL A 282 -18.29 12.86 12.06
CA VAL A 282 -19.47 12.04 12.34
C VAL A 282 -19.63 11.84 13.85
N MET A 283 -18.54 11.58 14.57
CA MET A 283 -18.57 11.43 16.02
C MET A 283 -18.98 12.73 16.75
N ARG A 284 -18.69 13.92 16.18
CA ARG A 284 -19.09 15.22 16.75
C ARG A 284 -20.53 15.59 16.43
N ASP A 285 -20.98 15.32 15.21
CA ASP A 285 -22.33 15.61 14.71
C ASP A 285 -22.58 14.76 13.46
N PRO A 286 -23.44 13.73 13.51
CA PRO A 286 -24.56 13.59 14.44
C PRO A 286 -24.34 12.63 15.64
N GLY A 287 -23.20 11.93 15.71
CA GLY A 287 -22.90 10.86 16.66
C GLY A 287 -22.84 9.47 15.98
N LEU A 288 -22.14 8.51 16.60
CA LEU A 288 -21.96 7.16 16.05
C LEU A 288 -23.29 6.42 15.87
N GLU A 289 -24.19 6.57 16.84
CA GLU A 289 -25.51 5.95 16.85
C GLU A 289 -26.33 6.35 15.63
N LYS A 290 -26.32 7.65 15.29
CA LYS A 290 -27.03 8.16 14.11
C LYS A 290 -26.36 7.76 12.80
N LEU A 291 -25.04 7.54 12.77
CA LEU A 291 -24.40 6.92 11.60
C LEU A 291 -24.83 5.47 11.45
N VAL A 292 -24.96 4.72 12.55
CA VAL A 292 -25.47 3.36 12.48
C VAL A 292 -26.93 3.34 12.04
N GLU A 293 -27.79 4.22 12.56
CA GLU A 293 -29.17 4.40 12.08
C GLU A 293 -29.22 4.71 10.59
N PHE A 294 -28.34 5.59 10.12
CA PHE A 294 -28.22 5.91 8.71
C PHE A 294 -27.83 4.69 7.87
N LEU A 295 -26.88 3.87 8.33
CA LEU A 295 -26.53 2.62 7.65
C LEU A 295 -27.67 1.60 7.66
N ARG A 296 -28.61 1.67 8.62
CA ARG A 296 -29.82 0.82 8.63
C ARG A 296 -30.80 1.17 7.51
N GLU A 297 -30.70 2.34 6.89
CA GLU A 297 -31.51 2.73 5.73
C GLU A 297 -31.13 1.95 4.46
N GLU A 298 -29.97 1.26 4.44
CA GLU A 298 -29.56 0.42 3.32
C GLU A 298 -30.57 -0.73 3.11
N GLU A 299 -31.25 -0.79 1.96
CA GLU A 299 -32.31 -1.75 1.69
C GLU A 299 -31.79 -3.19 1.60
N ASN A 300 -30.57 -3.38 1.07
CA ASN A 300 -29.96 -4.69 0.94
C ASN A 300 -29.40 -5.16 2.30
N PRO A 301 -29.99 -6.19 2.95
CA PRO A 301 -29.58 -6.60 4.29
C PRO A 301 -28.13 -7.13 4.32
N THR A 302 -27.69 -7.76 3.22
CA THR A 302 -26.32 -8.26 3.11
C THR A 302 -25.32 -7.11 3.10
N GLN A 303 -25.58 -6.12 2.26
CA GLN A 303 -24.73 -4.95 2.16
C GLN A 303 -24.75 -4.15 3.47
N ARG A 304 -25.93 -3.96 4.07
CA ARG A 304 -26.11 -3.33 5.38
C ARG A 304 -25.20 -3.96 6.43
N GLY A 305 -25.17 -5.30 6.53
CA GLY A 305 -24.33 -6.02 7.48
C GLY A 305 -22.84 -5.76 7.28
N ARG A 306 -22.37 -5.76 6.02
CA ARG A 306 -20.98 -5.45 5.68
C ARG A 306 -20.60 -4.02 5.99
N LEU A 307 -21.46 -3.05 5.67
CA LEU A 307 -21.23 -1.64 5.95
C LEU A 307 -21.08 -1.38 7.45
N VAL A 308 -21.97 -1.97 8.26
CA VAL A 308 -21.89 -1.88 9.73
C VAL A 308 -20.59 -2.53 10.23
N ALA A 309 -20.20 -3.70 9.73
CA ALA A 309 -18.95 -4.34 10.11
C ALA A 309 -17.73 -3.47 9.74
N ARG A 310 -17.70 -2.90 8.54
CA ARG A 310 -16.61 -2.02 8.08
C ARG A 310 -16.48 -0.78 8.95
N LEU A 311 -17.59 -0.19 9.39
CA LEU A 311 -17.57 0.93 10.32
C LEU A 311 -16.81 0.56 11.60
N PHE A 312 -17.22 -0.52 12.28
CA PHE A 312 -16.56 -0.97 13.51
C PHE A 312 -15.14 -1.48 13.28
N MET A 313 -14.84 -2.05 12.11
CA MET A 313 -13.47 -2.50 11.79
C MET A 313 -12.52 -1.35 11.42
N SER A 314 -13.01 -0.12 11.26
CA SER A 314 -12.15 1.03 10.97
C SER A 314 -11.08 1.18 12.06
N HIS A 315 -9.84 1.40 11.64
CA HIS A 315 -8.69 1.56 12.54
C HIS A 315 -8.91 2.68 13.58
N LEU A 316 -9.71 3.67 13.22
CA LEU A 316 -10.01 4.85 14.03
C LEU A 316 -10.95 4.54 15.18
N LEU A 317 -12.05 3.82 14.94
CA LEU A 317 -12.93 3.39 16.02
C LEU A 317 -12.27 2.31 16.86
N SER A 318 -11.47 1.45 16.23
CA SER A 318 -10.83 0.34 16.91
C SER A 318 -9.77 0.76 17.93
N ASN A 319 -9.04 1.83 17.65
CA ASN A 319 -7.95 2.28 18.52
C ASN A 319 -8.40 3.12 19.71
N ARG A 320 -9.66 3.58 19.73
CA ARG A 320 -10.19 4.39 20.84
C ARG A 320 -10.44 3.60 22.12
N ASN A 321 -10.51 2.27 22.04
CA ASN A 321 -10.77 1.36 23.17
C ASN A 321 -11.92 1.86 24.09
N ASP A 322 -12.98 2.40 23.50
CA ASP A 322 -14.11 3.02 24.22
C ASP A 322 -15.21 1.97 24.48
N GLU A 323 -15.56 1.75 25.75
CA GLU A 323 -16.62 0.80 26.13
C GLU A 323 -18.00 1.17 25.59
N LYS A 324 -18.28 2.45 25.30
CA LYS A 324 -19.52 2.85 24.64
C LYS A 324 -19.58 2.35 23.20
N ILE A 325 -18.48 2.50 22.46
CA ILE A 325 -18.37 2.00 21.07
C ILE A 325 -18.49 0.48 21.06
N LYS A 326 -17.82 -0.22 22.00
CA LYS A 326 -17.97 -1.67 22.14
C LYS A 326 -19.37 -2.07 22.57
N GLY A 327 -20.00 -1.31 23.46
CA GLY A 327 -21.38 -1.52 23.88
C GLY A 327 -22.33 -1.45 22.70
N LEU A 328 -22.20 -0.43 21.86
CA LEU A 328 -22.98 -0.27 20.64
C LEU A 328 -22.72 -1.40 19.64
N ALA A 329 -21.45 -1.74 19.36
CA ALA A 329 -21.10 -2.84 18.46
C ALA A 329 -21.76 -4.18 18.86
N ARG A 330 -21.90 -4.41 20.18
CA ARG A 330 -22.54 -5.59 20.75
C ARG A 330 -24.06 -5.51 20.70
N SER A 331 -24.65 -4.37 21.09
CA SER A 331 -26.12 -4.21 21.13
C SER A 331 -26.75 -4.35 19.75
N LEU A 332 -26.03 -3.98 18.69
CA LEU A 332 -26.50 -4.17 17.32
C LEU A 332 -26.80 -5.63 16.97
N LEU A 333 -26.13 -6.62 17.58
CA LEU A 333 -26.43 -8.02 17.29
C LEU A 333 -27.89 -8.39 17.57
N ALA A 334 -28.50 -7.82 18.61
CA ALA A 334 -29.88 -8.09 18.95
C ALA A 334 -30.87 -7.40 17.98
N ASP A 335 -30.51 -6.22 17.50
CA ASP A 335 -31.40 -5.34 16.71
C ASP A 335 -31.42 -5.67 15.20
N LEU A 336 -30.42 -6.37 14.69
CA LEU A 336 -30.32 -6.68 13.26
C LEU A 336 -31.21 -7.87 12.88
N ASP A 337 -31.85 -7.81 11.71
CA ASP A 337 -32.51 -8.96 11.09
C ASP A 337 -31.49 -10.08 10.77
N ALA A 338 -31.96 -11.32 10.59
CA ALA A 338 -31.07 -12.47 10.48
C ALA A 338 -30.05 -12.35 9.31
N PRO A 339 -30.45 -12.03 8.06
CA PRO A 339 -29.47 -11.85 6.98
C PRO A 339 -28.43 -10.76 7.27
N THR A 340 -28.86 -9.60 7.78
CA THR A 340 -27.95 -8.51 8.14
C THR A 340 -26.98 -8.91 9.27
N ARG A 341 -27.50 -9.57 10.31
CA ARG A 341 -26.70 -10.07 11.43
C ARG A 341 -25.64 -11.06 10.98
N ARG A 342 -25.97 -11.98 10.08
CA ARG A 342 -25.01 -12.95 9.52
C ARG A 342 -23.84 -12.28 8.84
N GLU A 343 -24.12 -11.24 8.06
CA GLU A 343 -23.14 -10.48 7.28
C GLU A 343 -22.28 -9.58 8.16
N TYR A 344 -22.89 -8.99 9.20
CA TYR A 344 -22.14 -8.26 10.22
C TYR A 344 -21.17 -9.18 10.98
N ILE A 345 -21.66 -10.29 11.54
CA ILE A 345 -20.84 -11.26 12.28
C ILE A 345 -19.76 -11.87 11.37
N GLY A 346 -20.15 -12.34 10.18
CA GLY A 346 -19.24 -12.96 9.22
C GLY A 346 -18.10 -12.04 8.81
N SER A 347 -18.40 -10.77 8.55
CA SER A 347 -17.39 -9.75 8.24
C SER A 347 -16.46 -9.44 9.42
N MET A 348 -17.02 -9.33 10.64
CA MET A 348 -16.24 -9.11 11.86
C MET A 348 -15.30 -10.27 12.18
N LEU A 349 -15.74 -11.51 11.93
CA LEU A 349 -14.95 -12.71 12.06
C LEU A 349 -13.90 -12.85 10.95
N ALA A 350 -14.19 -12.44 9.72
CA ALA A 350 -13.24 -12.54 8.62
C ALA A 350 -12.08 -11.53 8.73
N GLY A 351 -12.36 -10.30 9.17
CA GLY A 351 -11.37 -9.22 9.20
C GLY A 351 -10.77 -8.91 10.58
N GLY A 352 -10.92 -9.81 11.56
CA GLY A 352 -10.30 -9.67 12.88
C GLY A 352 -10.88 -8.57 13.78
N GLY A 353 -11.94 -7.88 13.35
CA GLY A 353 -12.65 -6.89 14.16
C GLY A 353 -13.19 -7.51 15.45
N PHE A 354 -13.54 -8.79 15.40
CA PHE A 354 -13.98 -9.59 16.52
C PHE A 354 -13.12 -9.43 17.79
N TYR A 355 -11.79 -9.55 17.68
CA TYR A 355 -10.84 -9.45 18.80
C TYR A 355 -10.85 -8.13 19.56
N ARG A 356 -11.46 -7.08 19.00
CA ARG A 356 -11.45 -5.74 19.59
C ARG A 356 -12.75 -5.42 20.32
N TYR A 357 -13.86 -5.98 19.83
CA TYR A 357 -15.20 -5.67 20.33
C TYR A 357 -15.77 -6.79 21.20
N PHE A 358 -15.26 -8.01 21.07
CA PHE A 358 -15.73 -9.20 21.77
C PHE A 358 -14.55 -9.86 22.50
N VAL A 359 -13.94 -9.17 23.46
CA VAL A 359 -12.66 -9.59 24.08
C VAL A 359 -12.86 -10.33 25.40
N ASN A 360 -14.01 -10.16 26.05
CA ASN A 360 -14.29 -10.79 27.35
C ASN A 360 -15.29 -11.94 27.20
N ASP A 361 -15.18 -12.94 28.08
CA ASP A 361 -15.95 -14.19 28.04
C ASP A 361 -17.46 -13.95 27.87
N LYS A 362 -18.01 -12.88 28.49
CA LYS A 362 -19.43 -12.53 28.36
C LYS A 362 -19.82 -12.10 26.95
N SER A 363 -19.01 -11.28 26.30
CA SER A 363 -19.25 -10.85 24.92
C SER A 363 -19.07 -11.98 23.90
N TYR A 364 -18.16 -12.91 24.17
CA TYR A 364 -18.00 -14.14 23.40
C TYR A 364 -19.26 -15.00 23.46
N VAL A 365 -19.77 -15.26 24.66
CA VAL A 365 -20.98 -16.07 24.87
C VAL A 365 -22.18 -15.45 24.16
N ALA A 366 -22.37 -14.13 24.27
CA ALA A 366 -23.48 -13.45 23.57
C ALA A 366 -23.38 -13.57 22.03
N LEU A 367 -22.18 -13.39 21.45
CA LEU A 367 -22.00 -13.62 20.02
C LEU A 367 -22.27 -15.08 19.64
N TRP A 368 -21.78 -16.01 20.45
CA TRP A 368 -21.94 -17.44 20.22
C TRP A 368 -23.39 -17.88 20.26
N GLU A 369 -24.20 -17.35 21.19
CA GLU A 369 -25.64 -17.59 21.25
C GLU A 369 -26.34 -17.19 19.94
N HIS A 370 -25.96 -16.06 19.33
CA HIS A 370 -26.46 -15.68 18.02
C HIS A 370 -26.00 -16.62 16.90
N ILE A 371 -24.78 -17.16 16.98
CA ILE A 371 -24.26 -18.10 15.99
C ILE A 371 -25.00 -19.44 16.07
N VAL A 372 -25.11 -20.03 17.26
CA VAL A 372 -25.71 -21.37 17.44
C VAL A 372 -27.21 -21.36 17.19
N SER A 373 -27.90 -20.26 17.49
CA SER A 373 -29.35 -20.14 17.31
C SER A 373 -29.77 -19.81 15.86
N ASP A 374 -28.86 -19.39 14.99
CA ASP A 374 -29.21 -19.04 13.62
C ASP A 374 -29.66 -20.28 12.83
N PRO A 375 -30.78 -20.26 12.08
CA PRO A 375 -31.29 -21.45 11.39
C PRO A 375 -30.40 -21.96 10.24
N ASP A 376 -29.52 -21.13 9.67
CA ASP A 376 -28.69 -21.51 8.53
C ASP A 376 -27.47 -22.33 8.97
N ARG A 377 -27.59 -23.65 8.83
CA ARG A 377 -26.55 -24.61 9.24
C ARG A 377 -25.20 -24.37 8.57
N ARG A 378 -25.16 -23.87 7.32
CA ARG A 378 -23.91 -23.59 6.60
C ARG A 378 -23.23 -22.35 7.16
N TRP A 379 -24.00 -21.30 7.39
CA TRP A 379 -23.47 -20.11 8.03
C TRP A 379 -22.98 -20.39 9.46
N ARG A 380 -23.71 -21.22 10.23
CA ARG A 380 -23.25 -21.67 11.56
C ARG A 380 -21.90 -22.38 11.47
N ALA A 381 -21.75 -23.31 10.52
CA ALA A 381 -20.50 -24.02 10.28
C ALA A 381 -19.34 -23.07 9.98
N TYR A 382 -19.55 -22.14 9.04
CA TYR A 382 -18.58 -21.10 8.70
C TYR A 382 -18.17 -20.26 9.92
N ALA A 383 -19.15 -19.75 10.67
CA ALA A 383 -18.91 -18.88 11.82
C ALA A 383 -18.18 -19.63 12.96
N ALA A 384 -18.54 -20.90 13.20
CA ALA A 384 -17.87 -21.75 14.19
C ALA A 384 -16.40 -22.00 13.81
N LEU A 385 -16.11 -22.32 12.55
CA LEU A 385 -14.74 -22.53 12.08
C LEU A 385 -13.90 -21.25 12.14
N ARG A 386 -14.48 -20.09 11.77
CA ARG A 386 -13.81 -18.79 11.92
C ARG A 386 -13.52 -18.46 13.38
N LEU A 387 -14.45 -18.78 14.29
CA LEU A 387 -14.21 -18.61 15.73
C LEU A 387 -13.13 -19.56 16.26
N ALA A 388 -13.07 -20.80 15.79
CA ALA A 388 -12.03 -21.77 16.14
C ALA A 388 -10.63 -21.28 15.74
N ALA A 389 -10.53 -20.52 14.65
CA ALA A 389 -9.26 -19.91 14.22
C ALA A 389 -8.68 -18.91 15.22
N TYR A 390 -9.51 -18.42 16.15
CA TYR A 390 -9.13 -17.45 17.16
C TYR A 390 -8.75 -18.06 18.51
N GLY A 391 -8.60 -19.39 18.60
CA GLY A 391 -8.15 -20.12 19.78
C GLY A 391 -9.10 -21.24 20.20
N ASN A 392 -8.69 -22.03 21.19
CA ASN A 392 -9.56 -23.07 21.77
C ASN A 392 -10.69 -22.41 22.57
N ARG A 393 -11.95 -22.79 22.30
CA ARG A 393 -13.16 -22.16 22.86
C ARG A 393 -14.05 -23.16 23.59
N THR A 394 -13.45 -24.10 24.31
CA THR A 394 -14.17 -25.10 25.13
C THR A 394 -15.09 -24.48 26.18
N GLU A 395 -14.90 -23.21 26.53
CA GLU A 395 -15.79 -22.45 27.41
C GLU A 395 -17.16 -22.14 26.78
N LEU A 396 -17.28 -22.20 25.45
CA LEU A 396 -18.52 -21.97 24.74
C LEU A 396 -19.37 -23.24 24.74
N LYS A 397 -20.59 -23.13 25.28
CA LYS A 397 -21.55 -24.23 25.33
C LYS A 397 -21.82 -24.77 23.92
N ASP A 398 -21.76 -26.08 23.74
CA ASP A 398 -22.03 -26.79 22.47
C ASP A 398 -21.05 -26.44 21.32
N PHE A 399 -19.90 -25.80 21.61
CA PHE A 399 -18.89 -25.48 20.59
C PHE A 399 -18.35 -26.71 19.89
N ASP A 400 -18.05 -27.77 20.64
CA ASP A 400 -17.55 -29.01 20.06
C ASP A 400 -18.56 -29.65 19.09
N GLN A 401 -19.85 -29.60 19.45
CA GLN A 401 -20.93 -30.07 18.58
C GLN A 401 -21.06 -29.21 17.33
N ALA A 402 -20.87 -27.90 17.42
CA ALA A 402 -20.88 -27.02 16.26
C ALA A 402 -19.71 -27.31 15.29
N ILE A 403 -18.53 -27.69 15.80
CA ILE A 403 -17.41 -28.13 14.96
C ILE A 403 -17.71 -29.48 14.30
N LEU A 404 -18.34 -30.42 15.01
CA LEU A 404 -18.81 -31.69 14.43
C LEU A 404 -19.85 -31.44 13.33
N ASP A 405 -20.81 -30.55 13.57
CA ASP A 405 -21.81 -30.16 12.58
C ASP A 405 -21.16 -29.49 11.37
N ALA A 406 -20.15 -28.65 11.59
CA ALA A 406 -19.39 -28.00 10.52
C ALA A 406 -18.65 -29.02 9.66
N PHE A 407 -18.07 -30.05 10.27
CA PHE A 407 -17.45 -31.16 9.56
C PHE A 407 -18.46 -31.92 8.69
N GLU A 408 -19.64 -32.25 9.21
CA GLU A 408 -20.68 -32.93 8.44
C GLU A 408 -21.18 -32.07 7.26
N VAL A 409 -21.36 -30.76 7.46
CA VAL A 409 -21.72 -29.83 6.39
C VAL A 409 -20.62 -29.75 5.32
N ALA A 410 -19.35 -29.70 5.73
CA ALA A 410 -18.22 -29.66 4.79
C ALA A 410 -18.15 -30.94 3.95
N ARG A 411 -18.35 -32.11 4.56
CA ARG A 411 -18.28 -33.41 3.87
C ARG A 411 -19.42 -33.66 2.89
N GLN A 412 -20.63 -33.18 3.17
CA GLN A 412 -21.79 -33.38 2.30
C GLN A 412 -21.69 -32.66 0.95
N ARG A 413 -20.81 -31.67 0.81
CA ARG A 413 -20.89 -30.66 -0.24
C ARG A 413 -19.87 -30.81 -1.37
N ASP A 414 -18.70 -31.37 -1.10
CA ASP A 414 -17.69 -31.66 -2.15
C ASP A 414 -18.19 -32.69 -3.19
N ALA A 415 -19.39 -33.25 -3.01
CA ALA A 415 -20.05 -34.12 -3.99
C ALA A 415 -20.90 -33.37 -5.05
N ASP A 416 -21.24 -32.08 -4.87
CA ASP A 416 -22.21 -31.32 -5.70
C ASP A 416 -21.66 -29.94 -6.17
N GLU A 417 -20.53 -29.91 -6.89
CA GLU A 417 -19.79 -28.66 -7.17
C GLU A 417 -20.27 -27.78 -8.36
N SER A 418 -21.39 -28.07 -9.04
CA SER A 418 -21.65 -27.43 -10.34
C SER A 418 -22.37 -26.06 -10.33
N GLU A 419 -22.91 -25.56 -9.20
CA GLU A 419 -23.89 -24.44 -9.26
C GLU A 419 -23.70 -23.22 -8.32
N GLU A 420 -22.62 -23.06 -7.55
CA GLU A 420 -22.58 -21.95 -6.56
C GLU A 420 -21.83 -20.66 -6.97
N LYS A 421 -22.47 -19.54 -6.58
CA LYS A 421 -21.92 -18.19 -6.51
C LYS A 421 -20.77 -18.12 -5.48
N PRO A 422 -19.74 -17.27 -5.69
CA PRO A 422 -18.63 -17.11 -4.76
C PRO A 422 -19.09 -16.76 -3.33
N ASP A 423 -18.30 -17.16 -2.33
CA ASP A 423 -18.54 -16.87 -0.92
C ASP A 423 -18.89 -15.39 -0.74
N PRO A 424 -20.05 -15.06 -0.19
CA PRO A 424 -20.49 -13.66 -0.10
C PRO A 424 -19.53 -12.81 0.75
N PHE A 425 -18.79 -13.39 1.71
CA PHE A 425 -17.98 -12.65 2.68
C PHE A 425 -16.58 -12.30 2.18
N THR A 426 -16.02 -13.10 1.27
CA THR A 426 -14.64 -12.97 0.76
C THR A 426 -14.56 -12.81 -0.75
N GLY A 427 -15.64 -13.13 -1.49
CA GLY A 427 -15.61 -13.28 -2.94
C GLY A 427 -14.78 -14.47 -3.41
N GLN A 428 -14.24 -15.29 -2.49
CA GLN A 428 -13.35 -16.41 -2.79
C GLN A 428 -14.08 -17.74 -2.60
N ARG A 429 -13.79 -18.73 -3.45
CA ARG A 429 -14.21 -20.10 -3.20
C ARG A 429 -13.23 -20.72 -2.20
N GLN A 430 -13.48 -20.60 -0.90
CA GLN A 430 -12.75 -21.42 0.08
C GLN A 430 -13.68 -22.51 0.61
N PRO A 431 -13.48 -23.78 0.22
CA PRO A 431 -14.28 -24.89 0.73
C PRO A 431 -14.24 -24.92 2.26
N LEU A 432 -15.38 -25.16 2.90
CA LEU A 432 -15.46 -25.31 4.37
C LEU A 432 -14.48 -26.36 4.89
N MET A 433 -14.18 -27.38 4.08
CA MET A 433 -13.18 -28.41 4.38
C MET A 433 -11.78 -27.81 4.55
N ASP A 434 -11.34 -26.94 3.65
CA ASP A 434 -10.02 -26.31 3.76
C ASP A 434 -9.93 -25.40 5.00
N MET A 435 -11.02 -24.69 5.31
CA MET A 435 -11.08 -23.89 6.52
C MET A 435 -10.94 -24.77 7.75
N LEU A 436 -11.70 -25.87 7.82
CA LEU A 436 -11.66 -26.84 8.91
C LEU A 436 -10.26 -27.45 9.08
N LEU A 437 -9.65 -27.93 8.00
CA LEU A 437 -8.33 -28.58 8.01
C LEU A 437 -7.21 -27.60 8.35
N SER A 438 -7.36 -26.31 8.00
CA SER A 438 -6.41 -25.27 8.40
C SER A 438 -6.46 -24.95 9.90
N GLN A 439 -7.53 -25.32 10.60
CA GLN A 439 -7.67 -25.11 12.04
C GLN A 439 -7.25 -26.35 12.84
N PHE A 440 -5.98 -26.42 13.24
CA PHE A 440 -5.43 -27.57 13.96
C PHE A 440 -6.24 -27.93 15.22
N ALA A 441 -6.76 -26.94 15.95
CA ALA A 441 -7.62 -27.19 17.12
C ALA A 441 -8.94 -27.89 16.76
N ALA A 442 -9.56 -27.54 15.63
CA ALA A 442 -10.78 -28.18 15.15
C ALA A 442 -10.51 -29.62 14.71
N VAL A 443 -9.42 -29.84 13.96
CA VAL A 443 -9.00 -31.20 13.55
C VAL A 443 -8.68 -32.06 14.76
N SER A 444 -7.90 -31.54 15.72
CA SER A 444 -7.61 -32.22 17.00
C SER A 444 -8.87 -32.60 17.77
N LEU A 445 -9.88 -31.71 17.81
CA LEU A 445 -11.17 -32.01 18.43
C LEU A 445 -11.87 -33.17 17.71
N LEU A 446 -11.95 -33.14 16.38
CA LEU A 446 -12.58 -34.21 15.59
C LEU A 446 -11.88 -35.56 15.84
N ILE A 447 -10.56 -35.56 15.94
CA ILE A 447 -9.77 -36.75 16.25
C ILE A 447 -10.11 -37.30 17.64
N LYS A 448 -10.24 -36.43 18.65
CA LYS A 448 -10.69 -36.82 20.00
C LYS A 448 -12.11 -37.39 20.03
N GLN A 449 -12.94 -37.02 19.05
CA GLN A 449 -14.30 -37.53 18.85
C GLN A 449 -14.35 -38.74 17.89
N ASP A 450 -13.21 -39.43 17.69
CA ASP A 450 -13.06 -40.61 16.83
C ASP A 450 -13.49 -40.39 15.36
N LYS A 451 -13.26 -39.17 14.83
CA LYS A 451 -13.55 -38.82 13.43
C LYS A 451 -12.33 -38.88 12.51
N ALA A 452 -11.22 -39.48 12.95
CA ALA A 452 -10.00 -39.60 12.14
C ALA A 452 -10.26 -40.34 10.82
N ASP A 453 -11.03 -41.42 10.84
CA ASP A 453 -11.35 -42.22 9.64
C ASP A 453 -12.27 -41.45 8.69
N ALA A 454 -13.27 -40.77 9.22
CA ALA A 454 -14.15 -39.91 8.41
C ALA A 454 -13.38 -38.73 7.77
N LEU A 455 -12.36 -38.19 8.44
CA LEU A 455 -11.48 -37.16 7.87
C LEU A 455 -10.65 -37.70 6.71
N ILE A 456 -10.10 -38.91 6.85
CA ILE A 456 -9.37 -39.60 5.78
C ILE A 456 -10.28 -39.81 4.57
N GLU A 457 -11.49 -40.35 4.79
CA GLU A 457 -12.48 -40.57 3.72
C GLU A 457 -12.84 -39.26 3.00
N ALA A 458 -13.10 -38.18 3.76
CA ALA A 458 -13.46 -36.88 3.19
C ALA A 458 -12.31 -36.28 2.35
N VAL A 459 -11.06 -36.39 2.83
CA VAL A 459 -9.89 -35.93 2.08
C VAL A 459 -9.61 -36.80 0.86
N GLN A 460 -9.82 -38.11 0.94
CA GLN A 460 -9.69 -39.02 -0.20
C GLN A 460 -10.74 -38.76 -1.27
N ALA A 461 -11.96 -38.39 -0.88
CA ALA A 461 -13.05 -38.05 -1.80
C ALA A 461 -12.89 -36.68 -2.49
N SER A 462 -11.89 -35.88 -2.09
CA SER A 462 -11.63 -34.56 -2.68
C SER A 462 -11.09 -34.66 -4.11
N ASP A 463 -11.29 -33.58 -4.87
CA ASP A 463 -10.71 -33.41 -6.21
C ASP A 463 -9.19 -33.59 -6.22
N GLU A 464 -8.67 -34.10 -7.35
CA GLU A 464 -7.25 -34.40 -7.55
C GLU A 464 -6.35 -33.19 -7.26
N ALA A 465 -6.77 -31.99 -7.67
CA ALA A 465 -6.02 -30.75 -7.48
C ALA A 465 -5.90 -30.31 -6.00
N ASP A 466 -6.83 -30.73 -5.13
CA ASP A 466 -6.91 -30.30 -3.74
C ASP A 466 -6.51 -31.38 -2.74
N ARG A 467 -6.60 -32.66 -3.15
CA ARG A 467 -6.38 -33.82 -2.29
C ARG A 467 -5.00 -33.83 -1.64
N GLY A 468 -3.93 -33.53 -2.38
CA GLY A 468 -2.56 -33.47 -1.86
C GLY A 468 -2.37 -32.38 -0.81
N ARG A 469 -2.96 -31.19 -1.04
CA ARG A 469 -2.98 -30.08 -0.08
C ARG A 469 -3.71 -30.46 1.21
N ARG A 470 -4.90 -31.06 1.10
CA ARG A 470 -5.74 -31.44 2.25
C ARG A 470 -5.14 -32.55 3.09
N TRP A 471 -4.55 -33.57 2.45
CA TRP A 471 -3.72 -34.57 3.14
C TRP A 471 -2.53 -33.91 3.86
N GLY A 472 -1.90 -32.95 3.18
CA GLY A 472 -0.82 -32.16 3.77
C GLY A 472 -1.24 -31.37 5.02
N MET A 473 -2.46 -30.84 5.06
CA MET A 473 -3.00 -30.19 6.26
C MET A 473 -3.24 -31.19 7.40
N LEU A 474 -3.81 -32.37 7.13
CA LEU A 474 -4.05 -33.41 8.14
C LEU A 474 -2.75 -33.90 8.78
N VAL A 475 -1.73 -34.22 7.98
CA VAL A 475 -0.47 -34.80 8.50
C VAL A 475 0.36 -33.83 9.35
N ARG A 476 0.07 -32.53 9.26
CA ARG A 476 0.67 -31.50 10.13
C ARG A 476 0.04 -31.44 11.52
N VAL A 477 -1.11 -32.08 11.74
CA VAL A 477 -1.77 -32.15 13.04
C VAL A 477 -1.20 -33.34 13.82
N ALA A 478 -0.45 -33.05 14.89
CA ALA A 478 0.22 -34.09 15.69
C ALA A 478 -0.76 -35.13 16.27
N ASP A 479 -1.95 -34.71 16.69
CA ASP A 479 -2.99 -35.62 17.19
C ASP A 479 -3.43 -36.63 16.13
N PHE A 480 -3.42 -36.26 14.85
CA PHE A 480 -3.79 -37.14 13.75
C PHE A 480 -2.76 -38.25 13.60
N VAL A 481 -1.48 -37.86 13.54
CA VAL A 481 -0.34 -38.80 13.48
C VAL A 481 -0.33 -39.73 14.70
N ASN A 482 -0.59 -39.19 15.89
CA ASN A 482 -0.63 -39.97 17.12
C ASN A 482 -1.76 -41.01 17.10
N VAL A 483 -2.95 -40.67 16.60
CA VAL A 483 -4.04 -41.64 16.46
C VAL A 483 -3.72 -42.71 15.42
N LEU A 484 -3.09 -42.37 14.29
CA LEU A 484 -2.61 -43.38 13.34
C LEU A 484 -1.58 -44.30 13.98
N LYS A 485 -0.62 -43.76 14.75
CA LYS A 485 0.35 -44.55 15.51
C LYS A 485 -0.32 -45.50 16.51
N GLN A 486 -1.30 -45.02 17.27
CA GLN A 486 -2.04 -45.84 18.24
C GLN A 486 -2.86 -46.94 17.56
N LYS A 487 -3.50 -46.63 16.43
CA LYS A 487 -4.25 -47.60 15.61
C LYS A 487 -3.34 -48.52 14.77
N LYS A 488 -2.01 -48.36 14.83
CA LYS A 488 -1.00 -49.08 14.02
C LYS A 488 -1.25 -48.94 12.51
N ARG A 489 -1.56 -47.71 12.08
CA ARG A 489 -1.92 -47.32 10.72
C ARG A 489 -0.98 -46.25 10.16
N LEU A 490 0.28 -46.23 10.59
CA LEU A 490 1.25 -45.25 10.09
C LEU A 490 1.57 -45.46 8.61
N GLU A 491 1.33 -46.68 8.08
CA GLU A 491 1.41 -46.99 6.65
C GLU A 491 0.45 -46.16 5.80
N ASP A 492 -0.66 -45.67 6.36
CA ASP A 492 -1.61 -44.82 5.63
C ASP A 492 -0.96 -43.50 5.18
N LEU A 493 0.05 -43.03 5.92
CA LEU A 493 0.84 -41.85 5.53
C LEU A 493 1.66 -42.09 4.25
N PHE A 494 2.00 -43.34 3.92
CA PHE A 494 2.65 -43.69 2.67
C PHE A 494 1.68 -44.15 1.60
N ALA A 495 0.60 -44.82 1.99
CA ALA A 495 -0.40 -45.33 1.05
C ALA A 495 -0.88 -44.24 0.09
N PHE A 496 -1.14 -43.03 0.59
CA PHE A 496 -1.50 -41.91 -0.27
C PHE A 496 -0.37 -41.53 -1.26
N ALA A 497 0.87 -41.35 -0.78
CA ALA A 497 1.99 -40.99 -1.65
C ALA A 497 2.32 -42.06 -2.70
N GLU A 498 2.08 -43.33 -2.41
CA GLU A 498 2.33 -44.45 -3.32
C GLU A 498 1.21 -44.61 -4.36
N GLN A 499 -0.03 -44.31 -3.97
CA GLN A 499 -1.22 -44.43 -4.84
C GLN A 499 -1.41 -43.20 -5.73
N GLU A 500 -0.98 -42.01 -5.30
CA GLU A 500 -1.14 -40.77 -6.05
C GLU A 500 -0.25 -40.76 -7.30
N GLN A 501 -0.88 -40.67 -8.46
CA GLN A 501 -0.20 -40.70 -9.76
C GLN A 501 0.24 -39.31 -10.19
N ASP A 502 -0.49 -38.27 -9.79
CA ASP A 502 -0.10 -36.91 -10.12
C ASP A 502 1.12 -36.49 -9.28
N VAL A 503 2.20 -36.17 -10.00
CA VAL A 503 3.48 -35.85 -9.38
C VAL A 503 3.40 -34.56 -8.58
N ALA A 504 2.60 -33.58 -9.02
CA ALA A 504 2.47 -32.30 -8.31
C ALA A 504 1.70 -32.46 -6.99
N THR A 505 0.55 -33.12 -7.01
CA THR A 505 -0.28 -33.44 -5.85
C THR A 505 0.49 -34.28 -4.83
N ARG A 506 1.20 -35.31 -5.29
CA ARG A 506 2.09 -36.10 -4.44
C ARG A 506 3.20 -35.26 -3.83
N GLY A 507 3.81 -34.36 -4.60
CA GLY A 507 4.84 -33.44 -4.13
C GLY A 507 4.36 -32.52 -3.01
N GLN A 508 3.18 -31.91 -3.16
CA GLN A 508 2.56 -31.06 -2.13
C GLN A 508 2.32 -31.79 -0.81
N TYR A 509 1.82 -33.03 -0.89
CA TYR A 509 1.64 -33.86 0.28
C TYR A 509 2.96 -34.19 0.96
N LEU A 510 3.94 -34.70 0.20
CA LEU A 510 5.24 -35.09 0.75
C LEU A 510 5.96 -33.90 1.39
N GLN A 511 5.84 -32.70 0.82
CA GLN A 511 6.39 -31.50 1.42
C GLN A 511 5.80 -31.25 2.81
N SER A 512 4.49 -31.44 2.96
CA SER A 512 3.78 -31.26 4.24
C SER A 512 4.12 -32.39 5.24
N LEU A 513 4.22 -33.63 4.77
CA LEU A 513 4.66 -34.78 5.55
C LEU A 513 6.07 -34.54 6.12
N PHE A 514 7.04 -34.18 5.28
CA PHE A 514 8.42 -33.94 5.69
C PHE A 514 8.56 -32.70 6.58
N SER A 515 7.70 -31.71 6.42
CA SER A 515 7.67 -30.52 7.31
C SER A 515 6.98 -30.79 8.65
N SER A 516 6.34 -31.95 8.84
CA SER A 516 5.69 -32.35 10.08
C SER A 516 6.64 -33.19 10.94
N SER A 517 7.26 -32.56 11.94
CA SER A 517 8.17 -33.28 12.86
C SER A 517 7.48 -34.45 13.54
N ALA A 518 6.20 -34.32 13.91
CA ALA A 518 5.44 -35.41 14.53
C ALA A 518 5.32 -36.62 13.58
N ALA A 519 5.03 -36.38 12.30
CA ALA A 519 4.89 -37.43 11.30
C ALA A 519 6.23 -38.12 10.99
N VAL A 520 7.28 -37.35 10.72
CA VAL A 520 8.62 -37.88 10.43
C VAL A 520 9.14 -38.68 11.62
N ASP A 521 9.02 -38.16 12.84
CA ASP A 521 9.45 -38.85 14.05
C ASP A 521 8.70 -40.17 14.25
N ALA A 522 7.38 -40.17 14.12
CA ALA A 522 6.56 -41.37 14.29
C ALA A 522 6.92 -42.45 13.27
N LEU A 523 7.17 -42.08 12.01
CA LEU A 523 7.57 -43.00 10.95
C LEU A 523 8.99 -43.55 11.15
N ILE A 524 9.94 -42.72 11.61
CA ILE A 524 11.30 -43.19 11.94
C ILE A 524 11.25 -44.19 13.11
N GLU A 525 10.47 -43.89 14.14
CA GLU A 525 10.28 -44.78 15.30
C GLU A 525 9.60 -46.11 14.93
N ASP A 526 8.71 -46.10 13.93
CA ASP A 526 8.09 -47.30 13.35
C ASP A 526 9.03 -48.08 12.40
N GLY A 527 10.29 -47.65 12.27
CA GLY A 527 11.30 -48.30 11.43
C GLY A 527 11.14 -48.03 9.93
N ARG A 528 10.40 -46.98 9.54
CA ARG A 528 10.13 -46.60 8.14
C ARG A 528 11.13 -45.57 7.57
N TYR A 529 12.27 -45.35 8.23
CA TYR A 529 13.28 -44.40 7.77
C TYR A 529 13.73 -44.64 6.31
N GLU A 530 14.02 -45.89 5.93
CA GLU A 530 14.50 -46.22 4.58
C GLU A 530 13.46 -45.86 3.50
N GLN A 531 12.16 -45.96 3.83
CA GLN A 531 11.08 -45.57 2.92
C GLN A 531 10.99 -44.04 2.81
N LEU A 532 11.07 -43.30 3.94
CA LEU A 532 11.12 -41.83 3.94
C LEU A 532 12.29 -41.31 3.11
N PHE A 533 13.48 -41.86 3.35
CA PHE A 533 14.70 -41.48 2.65
C PHE A 533 14.58 -41.73 1.15
N ARG A 534 14.11 -42.92 0.75
CA ARG A 534 13.91 -43.27 -0.66
C ARG A 534 12.93 -42.33 -1.35
N VAL A 535 11.79 -42.03 -0.72
CA VAL A 535 10.76 -41.15 -1.29
C VAL A 535 11.29 -39.72 -1.46
N ALA A 536 12.08 -39.23 -0.51
CA ALA A 536 12.70 -37.91 -0.61
C ALA A 536 13.80 -37.85 -1.67
N GLU A 537 14.68 -38.84 -1.73
CA GLU A 537 15.86 -38.87 -2.61
C GLU A 537 15.49 -39.18 -4.07
N GLN A 538 14.50 -40.05 -4.30
CA GLN A 538 14.15 -40.57 -5.63
C GLN A 538 12.88 -39.95 -6.19
N PHE A 539 12.45 -38.79 -5.67
CA PHE A 539 11.25 -38.11 -6.17
C PHE A 539 11.39 -37.76 -7.66
N PRO A 540 10.41 -38.09 -8.54
CA PRO A 540 10.61 -37.97 -9.99
C PRO A 540 10.86 -36.56 -10.51
N ASP A 541 10.23 -35.54 -9.92
CA ASP A 541 10.41 -34.15 -10.32
C ASP A 541 11.75 -33.60 -9.79
N GLU A 542 12.71 -33.39 -10.68
CA GLU A 542 14.05 -32.89 -10.36
C GLU A 542 14.05 -31.49 -9.75
N SER A 543 13.03 -30.67 -10.04
CA SER A 543 12.90 -29.32 -9.49
C SER A 543 12.39 -29.34 -8.04
N GLN A 544 11.53 -30.29 -7.70
CA GLN A 544 10.95 -30.44 -6.36
C GLN A 544 11.79 -31.33 -5.45
N ARG A 545 12.52 -32.30 -6.00
CA ARG A 545 13.31 -33.28 -5.25
C ARG A 545 14.27 -32.63 -4.23
N PRO A 546 15.08 -31.60 -4.57
CA PRO A 546 15.93 -30.93 -3.58
C PRO A 546 15.13 -30.29 -2.45
N ARG A 547 13.96 -29.70 -2.75
CA ARG A 547 13.09 -29.06 -1.75
C ARG A 547 12.50 -30.08 -0.79
N LEU A 548 12.00 -31.20 -1.30
CA LEU A 548 11.46 -32.29 -0.48
C LEU A 548 12.54 -32.89 0.41
N PHE A 549 13.70 -33.18 -0.15
CA PHE A 549 14.83 -33.69 0.62
C PHE A 549 15.31 -32.69 1.67
N ALA A 550 15.32 -31.39 1.36
CA ALA A 550 15.64 -30.35 2.33
C ALA A 550 14.65 -30.31 3.50
N SER A 551 13.33 -30.41 3.24
CA SER A 551 12.31 -30.51 4.30
C SER A 551 12.49 -31.76 5.18
N PHE A 552 12.94 -32.87 4.61
CA PHE A 552 13.27 -34.08 5.37
C PHE A 552 14.57 -33.91 6.17
N ALA A 553 15.61 -33.35 5.57
CA ALA A 553 16.96 -33.19 6.10
C ALA A 553 17.12 -32.04 7.13
N VAL A 554 16.01 -31.51 7.62
CA VAL A 554 15.95 -30.53 8.72
C VAL A 554 15.16 -31.06 9.93
N ASN A 555 14.62 -32.29 9.86
CA ASN A 555 14.08 -32.96 11.03
C ASN A 555 15.22 -33.55 11.89
N PRO A 556 15.24 -33.33 13.22
CA PRO A 556 16.34 -33.81 14.08
C PRO A 556 16.60 -35.32 14.02
N LYS A 557 15.56 -36.17 14.07
CA LYS A 557 15.72 -37.64 14.01
C LYS A 557 16.17 -38.11 12.64
N ALA A 558 15.67 -37.48 11.57
CA ALA A 558 16.13 -37.73 10.22
C ALA A 558 17.62 -37.41 10.08
N ILE A 559 18.06 -36.26 10.62
CA ILE A 559 19.47 -35.86 10.65
C ILE A 559 20.32 -36.88 11.41
N GLU A 560 19.93 -37.26 12.63
CA GLU A 560 20.68 -38.25 13.42
C GLU A 560 20.91 -39.53 12.62
N ARG A 561 19.88 -39.98 11.90
CA ARG A 561 19.99 -41.17 11.07
C ARG A 561 20.83 -40.96 9.81
N LEU A 562 20.66 -39.84 9.11
CA LEU A 562 21.50 -39.48 7.95
C LEU A 562 22.98 -39.40 8.33
N LEU A 563 23.31 -38.82 9.49
CA LEU A 563 24.67 -38.75 10.01
C LEU A 563 25.21 -40.15 10.32
N LYS A 564 24.40 -41.01 10.97
CA LYS A 564 24.77 -42.40 11.25
C LYS A 564 25.04 -43.20 9.98
N ASP A 565 24.28 -42.93 8.91
CA ASP A 565 24.42 -43.59 7.61
C ASP A 565 25.52 -42.95 6.73
N GLY A 566 26.27 -41.97 7.25
CA GLY A 566 27.38 -41.32 6.56
C GLY A 566 26.96 -40.39 5.42
N LYS A 567 25.73 -39.86 5.45
CA LYS A 567 25.12 -39.06 4.38
C LYS A 567 25.30 -37.54 4.53
N LEU A 568 26.32 -37.10 5.27
CA LEU A 568 26.58 -35.68 5.51
C LEU A 568 26.74 -34.87 4.20
N GLU A 569 27.43 -35.42 3.21
CA GLU A 569 27.65 -34.76 1.90
C GLU A 569 26.35 -34.45 1.17
N LEU A 570 25.32 -35.30 1.32
CA LEU A 570 24.01 -35.02 0.74
C LEU A 570 23.47 -33.73 1.32
N ILE A 571 23.47 -33.58 2.65
CA ILE A 571 22.97 -32.41 3.38
C ILE A 571 23.76 -31.14 3.02
N VAL A 572 25.09 -31.21 3.02
CA VAL A 572 25.97 -30.06 2.73
C VAL A 572 25.76 -29.54 1.30
N SER A 573 25.50 -30.43 0.33
CA SER A 573 25.27 -30.03 -1.07
C SER A 573 23.88 -29.44 -1.35
N LEU A 574 22.92 -29.56 -0.41
CA LEU A 574 21.53 -29.18 -0.66
C LEU A 574 21.33 -27.70 -0.96
N PRO A 575 21.92 -26.75 -0.20
CA PRO A 575 21.63 -25.35 -0.43
C PRO A 575 21.93 -24.90 -1.86
N GLY A 576 23.01 -25.41 -2.47
CA GLY A 576 23.35 -25.12 -3.87
C GLY A 576 22.33 -25.60 -4.90
N LYS A 577 21.38 -26.46 -4.51
CA LYS A 577 20.32 -27.01 -5.37
C LYS A 577 18.94 -26.38 -5.12
N LEU A 578 18.83 -25.48 -4.14
CA LEU A 578 17.58 -24.84 -3.73
C LEU A 578 17.50 -23.41 -4.30
N ASP A 579 16.30 -22.92 -4.57
CA ASP A 579 16.07 -21.49 -4.77
C ASP A 579 16.24 -20.70 -3.46
N ALA A 580 16.36 -19.37 -3.57
CA ALA A 580 16.62 -18.50 -2.42
C ALA A 580 15.61 -18.66 -1.26
N GLY A 581 14.32 -18.87 -1.56
CA GLY A 581 13.29 -19.03 -0.54
C GLY A 581 13.44 -20.34 0.24
N ASN A 582 13.75 -21.44 -0.46
CA ASN A 582 13.97 -22.73 0.18
C ASN A 582 15.34 -22.84 0.85
N GLN A 583 16.38 -22.20 0.30
CA GLN A 583 17.67 -22.03 0.97
C GLN A 583 17.48 -21.36 2.33
N ARG A 584 16.73 -20.26 2.37
CA ARG A 584 16.40 -19.54 3.61
C ARG A 584 15.80 -20.46 4.67
N ASN A 585 14.75 -21.18 4.29
CA ASN A 585 14.05 -22.10 5.20
C ASN A 585 14.98 -23.21 5.69
N PHE A 586 15.79 -23.77 4.78
CA PHE A 586 16.77 -24.80 5.13
C PHE A 586 17.77 -24.28 6.18
N TYR A 587 18.43 -23.14 5.92
CA TYR A 587 19.40 -22.58 6.86
C TYR A 587 18.78 -22.20 8.21
N GLN A 588 17.57 -21.63 8.20
CA GLN A 588 16.86 -21.27 9.43
C GLN A 588 16.60 -22.48 10.34
N GLN A 589 16.47 -23.68 9.77
CA GLN A 589 16.24 -24.90 10.54
C GLN A 589 17.54 -25.64 10.82
N ALA A 590 18.34 -25.93 9.78
CA ALA A 590 19.58 -26.71 9.86
C ALA A 590 20.62 -26.12 10.82
N PHE A 591 20.84 -24.80 10.81
CA PHE A 591 21.89 -24.18 11.65
C PHE A 591 21.54 -24.18 13.14
N GLY A 592 20.26 -24.36 13.48
CA GLY A 592 19.80 -24.54 14.85
C GLY A 592 19.94 -25.98 15.37
N ILE A 593 20.30 -26.94 14.53
CA ILE A 593 20.35 -28.36 14.89
C ILE A 593 21.79 -28.72 15.27
N GLU A 594 22.02 -28.82 16.57
CA GLU A 594 23.34 -28.98 17.17
C GLU A 594 24.14 -30.19 16.64
N PRO A 595 23.60 -31.43 16.58
CA PRO A 595 24.34 -32.57 16.04
C PRO A 595 24.75 -32.41 14.57
N LEU A 596 23.92 -31.73 13.76
CA LEU A 596 24.24 -31.45 12.36
C LEU A 596 25.41 -30.48 12.25
N MET A 597 25.35 -29.37 12.99
CA MET A 597 26.41 -28.36 12.95
C MET A 597 27.73 -28.90 13.46
N GLU A 598 27.73 -29.68 14.55
CA GLU A 598 28.94 -30.35 15.02
C GLU A 598 29.53 -31.27 13.94
N ALA A 599 28.71 -32.09 13.28
CA ALA A 599 29.17 -32.98 12.22
C ALA A 599 29.74 -32.21 11.00
N ILE A 600 29.09 -31.12 10.59
CA ILE A 600 29.57 -30.24 9.50
C ILE A 600 30.95 -29.65 9.86
N ILE A 601 31.08 -29.11 11.06
CA ILE A 601 32.30 -28.46 11.53
C ILE A 601 33.43 -29.49 11.68
N ASP A 602 33.12 -30.68 12.21
CA ASP A 602 34.09 -31.75 12.44
C ASP A 602 34.67 -32.35 11.18
N LYS A 603 33.93 -32.29 10.08
CA LYS A 603 34.34 -32.75 8.76
C LYS A 603 34.90 -31.64 7.87
N ASP A 604 35.15 -30.45 8.43
CA ASP A 604 35.68 -29.29 7.70
C ASP A 604 34.79 -28.82 6.55
N LYS A 605 33.46 -28.99 6.70
CA LYS A 605 32.44 -28.68 5.69
C LYS A 605 31.71 -27.36 5.94
N PHE A 606 32.06 -26.63 6.99
CA PHE A 606 31.39 -25.38 7.35
C PHE A 606 31.49 -24.32 6.23
N LYS A 607 32.66 -24.16 5.61
CA LYS A 607 32.83 -23.27 4.45
C LYS A 607 31.91 -23.63 3.30
N GLU A 608 31.80 -24.93 2.98
CA GLU A 608 31.02 -25.42 1.85
C GLU A 608 29.53 -25.13 2.03
N ILE A 609 28.97 -25.40 3.21
CA ILE A 609 27.54 -25.14 3.48
C ILE A 609 27.23 -23.63 3.53
N CYS A 610 28.22 -22.79 3.87
CA CYS A 610 28.07 -21.35 3.94
C CYS A 610 28.32 -20.63 2.61
N GLN A 611 29.00 -21.27 1.65
CA GLN A 611 29.36 -20.64 0.38
C GLN A 611 28.14 -20.08 -0.38
N PRO A 612 26.99 -20.78 -0.50
CA PRO A 612 25.81 -20.23 -1.15
C PRO A 612 25.23 -18.99 -0.45
N LEU A 613 25.41 -18.87 0.89
CA LEU A 613 25.01 -17.68 1.65
C LEU A 613 25.94 -16.48 1.39
N LEU A 614 27.22 -16.72 1.13
CA LEU A 614 28.17 -15.67 0.79
C LEU A 614 28.00 -15.18 -0.65
N GLU A 615 27.52 -16.04 -1.55
CA GLU A 615 27.30 -15.73 -2.96
C GLU A 615 25.91 -15.12 -3.24
N THR A 616 24.92 -15.35 -2.36
CA THR A 616 23.57 -14.83 -2.55
C THR A 616 23.48 -13.33 -2.28
N LYS A 617 22.63 -12.64 -3.05
CA LYS A 617 22.23 -11.24 -2.76
C LYS A 617 21.20 -11.14 -1.63
N ASP A 618 20.64 -12.27 -1.19
CA ASP A 618 19.61 -12.33 -0.15
C ASP A 618 20.21 -12.21 1.26
N ARG A 619 20.57 -10.98 1.64
CA ARG A 619 21.15 -10.63 2.95
C ARG A 619 20.30 -11.15 4.13
N TYR A 620 18.97 -11.20 3.98
CA TYR A 620 18.08 -11.68 5.04
C TYR A 620 18.33 -13.14 5.39
N SER A 621 18.56 -13.99 4.39
CA SER A 621 18.83 -15.43 4.59
C SER A 621 20.14 -15.66 5.33
N ALA A 622 21.20 -14.92 4.97
CA ALA A 622 22.46 -14.94 5.69
C ALA A 622 22.26 -14.50 7.15
N GLY A 623 21.52 -13.41 7.38
CA GLY A 623 21.21 -12.93 8.72
C GLY A 623 20.45 -13.95 9.60
N MET A 624 19.47 -14.65 9.04
CA MET A 624 18.74 -15.71 9.76
C MET A 624 19.62 -16.92 10.08
N ALA A 625 20.48 -17.33 9.15
CA ALA A 625 21.44 -18.43 9.36
C ALA A 625 22.43 -18.08 10.48
N VAL A 626 23.01 -16.87 10.43
CA VAL A 626 23.89 -16.32 11.46
C VAL A 626 23.18 -16.29 12.81
N GLN A 627 21.95 -15.79 12.87
CA GLN A 627 21.15 -15.79 14.11
C GLN A 627 21.07 -17.20 14.72
N ARG A 628 20.71 -18.20 13.92
CA ARG A 628 20.52 -19.58 14.41
C ARG A 628 21.83 -20.19 14.90
N LEU A 629 22.91 -19.94 14.19
CA LEU A 629 24.24 -20.40 14.55
C LEU A 629 24.76 -19.73 15.83
N VAL A 630 24.56 -18.41 15.99
CA VAL A 630 24.92 -17.68 17.21
C VAL A 630 24.14 -18.19 18.42
N TYR A 631 22.90 -18.64 18.23
CA TYR A 631 22.13 -19.29 19.30
C TYR A 631 22.57 -20.73 19.60
N ASN A 632 23.41 -21.34 18.77
CA ASN A 632 23.96 -22.66 18.96
C ASN A 632 25.37 -22.58 19.58
N GLY A 633 25.43 -22.36 20.91
CA GLY A 633 26.69 -22.10 21.63
C GLY A 633 27.76 -23.16 21.41
N LYS A 634 27.38 -24.45 21.36
CA LYS A 634 28.31 -25.56 21.10
C LYS A 634 28.88 -25.54 19.69
N ALA A 635 28.08 -25.18 18.68
CA ALA A 635 28.61 -24.99 17.33
C ALA A 635 29.66 -23.87 17.29
N ILE A 636 29.47 -22.77 18.03
CA ILE A 636 30.46 -21.68 18.12
C ILE A 636 31.74 -22.14 18.82
N GLU A 637 31.64 -22.86 19.93
CA GLU A 637 32.79 -23.47 20.60
C GLU A 637 33.54 -24.42 19.67
N ARG A 638 32.80 -25.22 18.89
CA ARG A 638 33.38 -26.16 17.95
C ARG A 638 34.09 -25.46 16.77
N LEU A 639 33.52 -24.36 16.26
CA LEU A 639 34.16 -23.52 15.25
C LEU A 639 35.48 -22.94 15.77
N ARG A 640 35.54 -22.52 17.05
CA ARG A 640 36.79 -22.08 17.69
C ARG A 640 37.82 -23.21 17.70
N ASP A 641 37.43 -24.37 18.20
CA ASP A 641 38.33 -25.51 18.37
C ASP A 641 38.88 -26.02 17.02
N LYS A 642 38.09 -25.89 15.94
CA LYS A 642 38.47 -26.22 14.56
C LYS A 642 39.13 -25.07 13.79
N GLN A 643 39.34 -23.91 14.41
CA GLN A 643 39.92 -22.72 13.77
C GLN A 643 39.13 -22.25 12.53
N GLN A 644 37.80 -22.36 12.58
CA GLN A 644 36.88 -21.99 11.50
C GLN A 644 36.09 -20.70 11.78
N LEU A 645 36.41 -19.96 12.85
CA LEU A 645 35.71 -18.72 13.22
C LEU A 645 35.82 -17.62 12.15
N ASP A 646 36.86 -17.62 11.32
CA ASP A 646 36.97 -16.70 10.18
C ASP A 646 35.80 -16.84 9.19
N GLN A 647 35.25 -18.05 9.04
CA GLN A 647 34.12 -18.31 8.15
C GLN A 647 32.82 -17.71 8.72
N LEU A 648 32.67 -17.74 10.05
CA LEU A 648 31.59 -17.03 10.74
C LEU A 648 31.74 -15.51 10.60
N MET A 649 32.97 -14.98 10.72
CA MET A 649 33.24 -13.56 10.50
C MET A 649 32.93 -13.13 9.07
N ALA A 650 33.22 -13.97 8.07
CA ALA A 650 32.86 -13.72 6.68
C ALA A 650 31.33 -13.69 6.48
N LEU A 651 30.58 -14.58 7.13
CA LEU A 651 29.11 -14.55 7.10
C LEU A 651 28.53 -13.29 7.74
N LEU A 652 29.07 -12.89 8.90
CA LEU A 652 28.69 -11.63 9.56
C LEU A 652 29.01 -10.43 8.67
N ALA A 653 30.14 -10.47 7.96
CA ALA A 653 30.52 -9.47 6.97
C ALA A 653 29.60 -9.41 5.76
N ALA A 654 29.02 -10.53 5.32
CA ALA A 654 28.04 -10.52 4.23
C ALA A 654 26.70 -9.88 4.66
N ASP A 655 26.41 -9.83 5.95
CA ASP A 655 25.17 -9.31 6.56
C ASP A 655 25.28 -7.84 7.04
N GLN A 656 26.03 -6.97 6.35
CA GLN A 656 26.36 -5.61 6.84
C GLN A 656 25.15 -4.69 7.15
N ALA A 657 23.96 -5.01 6.63
CA ALA A 657 22.74 -4.23 6.84
C ALA A 657 21.56 -5.05 7.39
N GLY A 658 21.75 -6.34 7.68
CA GLY A 658 20.66 -7.27 7.91
C GLY A 658 20.46 -7.72 9.35
N TYR A 659 19.59 -8.72 9.47
CA TYR A 659 18.98 -9.16 10.73
C TYR A 659 19.93 -9.96 11.62
N GLY A 660 20.94 -10.63 11.06
CA GLY A 660 21.89 -11.44 11.82
C GLY A 660 22.83 -10.60 12.67
N MET A 661 23.33 -9.48 12.15
CA MET A 661 24.05 -8.47 12.93
C MET A 661 23.18 -7.96 14.07
N GLN A 662 21.94 -7.54 13.80
CA GLN A 662 21.01 -7.12 14.85
C GLN A 662 20.87 -8.17 15.96
N VAL A 663 20.76 -9.44 15.60
CA VAL A 663 20.60 -10.55 16.55
C VAL A 663 21.89 -10.81 17.33
N LEU A 664 23.05 -10.77 16.68
CA LEU A 664 24.34 -10.85 17.37
C LEU A 664 24.42 -9.73 18.43
N PHE A 665 24.04 -8.50 18.10
CA PHE A 665 24.05 -7.39 19.07
C PHE A 665 22.94 -7.46 20.12
N GLN A 666 21.79 -8.07 19.82
CA GLN A 666 20.79 -8.41 20.84
C GLN A 666 21.32 -9.48 21.79
N SER A 667 22.12 -10.42 21.31
CA SER A 667 22.67 -11.50 22.14
C SER A 667 23.62 -10.98 23.23
N PHE A 668 24.33 -9.87 22.96
CA PHE A 668 25.31 -9.25 23.87
C PHE A 668 24.74 -8.85 25.23
N GLY A 669 23.45 -8.49 25.30
CA GLY A 669 22.79 -8.11 26.55
C GLY A 669 21.95 -9.21 27.22
N SER A 670 21.89 -10.41 26.64
CA SER A 670 20.89 -11.42 27.03
C SER A 670 21.41 -12.58 27.90
N GLY A 671 22.63 -12.49 28.42
CA GLY A 671 23.23 -13.52 29.30
C GLY A 671 23.42 -14.90 28.64
N ARG A 672 23.48 -14.92 27.30
CA ARG A 672 23.57 -16.15 26.49
C ARG A 672 25.02 -16.63 26.35
N PRO A 673 25.26 -17.89 25.91
CA PRO A 673 26.59 -18.48 25.79
C PRO A 673 27.59 -17.52 25.15
N ASN A 674 28.83 -17.63 25.60
CA ASN A 674 29.88 -16.63 25.57
C ASN A 674 30.46 -16.38 24.15
N VAL A 675 29.62 -16.25 23.12
CA VAL A 675 30.00 -16.07 21.71
C VAL A 675 30.94 -14.88 21.55
N VAL A 676 30.64 -13.78 22.23
CA VAL A 676 31.53 -12.60 22.23
C VAL A 676 32.89 -12.98 22.79
N GLN A 677 32.98 -13.57 23.98
CA GLN A 677 34.26 -13.99 24.53
C GLN A 677 34.98 -14.99 23.64
N ILE A 678 34.27 -15.96 23.05
CA ILE A 678 34.87 -16.95 22.14
C ILE A 678 35.52 -16.24 20.95
N LEU A 679 34.85 -15.25 20.37
CA LEU A 679 35.39 -14.43 19.28
C LEU A 679 36.56 -13.54 19.75
N LEU A 680 36.49 -12.98 20.97
CA LEU A 680 37.56 -12.18 21.56
C LEU A 680 38.81 -13.02 21.86
N ASP A 681 38.63 -14.21 22.42
CA ASP A 681 39.70 -15.17 22.74
C ASP A 681 40.39 -15.67 21.45
N ALA A 682 39.62 -15.78 20.36
CA ALA A 682 40.13 -16.08 19.03
C ALA A 682 40.77 -14.87 18.31
N GLY A 683 40.76 -13.68 18.91
CA GLY A 683 41.41 -12.49 18.36
C GLY A 683 40.57 -11.68 17.36
N HIS A 684 39.26 -11.92 17.25
CA HIS A 684 38.38 -11.22 16.30
C HIS A 684 37.85 -9.86 16.80
N PHE A 685 38.44 -9.26 17.85
CA PHE A 685 38.01 -7.96 18.37
C PHE A 685 37.97 -6.87 17.29
N ASP A 686 39.08 -6.64 16.57
CA ASP A 686 39.16 -5.57 15.58
C ASP A 686 38.27 -5.87 14.36
N GLY A 687 38.07 -7.15 14.02
CA GLY A 687 37.13 -7.59 12.99
C GLY A 687 35.68 -7.25 13.35
N LEU A 688 35.26 -7.57 14.58
CA LEU A 688 33.92 -7.22 15.08
C LEU A 688 33.73 -5.70 15.14
N LEU A 689 34.72 -4.97 15.65
CA LEU A 689 34.66 -3.50 15.70
C LEU A 689 34.47 -2.91 14.31
N LYS A 690 35.27 -3.35 13.34
CA LYS A 690 35.16 -2.91 11.94
C LYS A 690 33.80 -3.25 11.34
N LEU A 691 33.29 -4.45 11.56
CA LEU A 691 31.96 -4.85 11.07
C LEU A 691 30.84 -3.93 11.57
N ILE A 692 30.92 -3.48 12.82
CA ILE A 692 29.93 -2.53 13.35
C ILE A 692 30.13 -1.17 12.70
N GLN A 693 31.37 -0.69 12.60
CA GLN A 693 31.71 0.61 12.02
C GLN A 693 31.31 0.71 10.54
N ASP A 694 31.41 -0.40 9.79
CA ASP A 694 31.05 -0.48 8.37
C ASP A 694 29.53 -0.61 8.14
N ASN A 695 28.70 -0.68 9.20
CA ASN A 695 27.24 -0.80 9.06
C ASN A 695 26.65 0.38 8.28
N GLU A 696 25.88 0.08 7.22
CA GLU A 696 25.30 1.08 6.30
C GLU A 696 24.33 2.05 7.01
N GLN A 697 23.70 1.63 8.11
CA GLN A 697 22.70 2.41 8.86
C GLN A 697 23.34 3.12 10.07
N PRO A 698 23.48 4.46 10.06
CA PRO A 698 24.18 5.19 11.14
C PRO A 698 23.54 5.00 12.52
N SER A 699 22.21 4.91 12.59
CA SER A 699 21.47 4.65 13.85
C SER A 699 21.82 3.29 14.45
N ASN A 700 21.90 2.26 13.61
CA ASN A 700 22.26 0.90 14.02
C ASN A 700 23.73 0.85 14.45
N ARG A 701 24.63 1.50 13.71
CA ARG A 701 26.05 1.63 14.06
C ARG A 701 26.24 2.18 15.47
N ALA A 702 25.60 3.30 15.80
CA ALA A 702 25.67 3.89 17.13
C ALA A 702 25.14 2.96 18.22
N GLN A 703 23.96 2.38 18.01
CA GLN A 703 23.35 1.45 18.94
C GLN A 703 24.22 0.20 19.18
N TYR A 704 24.73 -0.41 18.11
CA TYR A 704 25.52 -1.64 18.17
C TYR A 704 26.89 -1.41 18.79
N LEU A 705 27.56 -0.29 18.48
CA LEU A 705 28.83 0.05 19.13
C LEU A 705 28.64 0.24 20.63
N GLY A 706 27.59 0.96 21.05
CA GLY A 706 27.30 1.19 22.47
C GLY A 706 27.07 -0.13 23.22
N ARG A 707 26.26 -1.04 22.65
CA ARG A 707 26.03 -2.38 23.23
C ARG A 707 27.26 -3.27 23.25
N PHE A 708 28.05 -3.26 22.17
CA PHE A 708 29.25 -4.08 22.04
C PHE A 708 30.26 -3.70 23.12
N VAL A 709 30.56 -2.42 23.27
CA VAL A 709 31.56 -1.99 24.24
C VAL A 709 31.06 -1.98 25.69
N ALA A 710 29.74 -2.01 25.91
CA ALA A 710 29.15 -2.25 27.22
C ALA A 710 29.19 -3.71 27.67
N THR A 711 29.58 -4.64 26.79
CA THR A 711 29.60 -6.07 27.12
C THR A 711 30.75 -6.36 28.09
N PRO A 712 30.52 -7.02 29.25
CA PRO A 712 31.57 -7.26 30.25
C PRO A 712 32.83 -7.92 29.68
N SER A 713 32.69 -8.95 28.83
CA SER A 713 33.81 -9.61 28.14
C SER A 713 34.64 -8.67 27.26
N VAL A 714 34.00 -7.70 26.61
CA VAL A 714 34.69 -6.70 25.79
C VAL A 714 35.44 -5.72 26.68
N ILE A 715 34.86 -5.30 27.80
CA ILE A 715 35.50 -4.42 28.78
C ILE A 715 36.74 -5.10 29.38
N GLU A 716 36.62 -6.36 29.82
CA GLU A 716 37.75 -7.14 30.33
C GLU A 716 38.85 -7.30 29.27
N TYR A 717 38.47 -7.55 28.01
CA TYR A 717 39.42 -7.61 26.91
C TYR A 717 40.14 -6.27 26.68
N LEU A 718 39.41 -5.16 26.65
CA LEU A 718 39.97 -3.81 26.48
C LEU A 718 40.88 -3.44 27.65
N ALA A 719 40.50 -3.75 28.89
CA ALA A 719 41.30 -3.54 30.08
C ALA A 719 42.62 -4.31 30.00
N LYS A 720 42.56 -5.60 29.68
CA LYS A 720 43.75 -6.46 29.48
C LYS A 720 44.68 -5.93 28.39
N LYS A 721 44.11 -5.33 27.34
CA LYS A 721 44.86 -4.70 26.23
C LYS A 721 45.23 -3.23 26.47
N LYS A 722 44.86 -2.65 27.61
CA LYS A 722 45.05 -1.22 27.93
C LYS A 722 44.42 -0.26 26.89
N ARG A 723 43.24 -0.61 26.37
CA ARG A 723 42.48 0.10 25.33
C ARG A 723 41.13 0.66 25.82
N LEU A 724 40.93 0.81 27.13
CA LEU A 724 39.64 1.33 27.68
C LEU A 724 39.31 2.76 27.23
N THR A 725 40.28 3.54 26.76
CA THR A 725 40.03 4.87 26.18
C THR A 725 39.20 4.83 24.90
N LEU A 726 39.18 3.69 24.20
CA LEU A 726 38.43 3.49 22.97
C LEU A 726 36.92 3.75 23.14
N LEU A 727 36.37 3.56 24.35
CA LEU A 727 34.98 3.86 24.69
C LEU A 727 34.64 5.34 24.41
N PHE A 728 35.54 6.22 24.82
CA PHE A 728 35.39 7.66 24.64
C PHE A 728 35.67 8.04 23.18
N GLU A 729 36.74 7.50 22.60
CA GLU A 729 37.13 7.75 21.21
C GLU A 729 36.00 7.40 20.23
N LEU A 730 35.31 6.27 20.44
CA LEU A 730 34.18 5.86 19.60
C LEU A 730 32.98 6.80 19.76
N SER A 731 32.67 7.28 20.96
CA SER A 731 31.62 8.29 21.12
C SER A 731 31.94 9.58 20.39
N GLU A 732 33.18 10.06 20.48
CA GLU A 732 33.58 11.33 19.85
C GLU A 732 33.71 11.20 18.32
N SER A 733 33.78 9.97 17.79
CA SER A 733 33.77 9.73 16.33
C SER A 733 32.43 10.01 15.64
N PHE A 734 31.34 10.21 16.40
CA PHE A 734 30.03 10.56 15.85
C PHE A 734 29.86 12.08 15.76
N ASP A 735 29.79 12.62 14.54
CA ASP A 735 29.52 14.03 14.30
C ASP A 735 28.07 14.41 14.67
N ASP A 736 27.11 13.52 14.40
CA ASP A 736 25.68 13.71 14.72
C ASP A 736 25.42 13.54 16.23
N PRO A 737 24.92 14.58 16.93
CA PRO A 737 24.60 14.51 18.36
C PRO A 737 23.61 13.40 18.72
N ASN A 738 22.65 13.07 17.86
CA ASN A 738 21.65 12.02 18.13
C ASN A 738 22.28 10.62 18.06
N LEU A 739 23.22 10.41 17.14
CA LEU A 739 23.96 9.15 17.05
C LEU A 739 24.91 9.00 18.24
N ARG A 740 25.60 10.08 18.60
CA ARG A 740 26.43 10.14 19.82
C ARG A 740 25.59 9.81 21.06
N GLN A 741 24.41 10.39 21.18
CA GLN A 741 23.45 10.08 22.24
C GLN A 741 23.06 8.60 22.23
N SER A 742 22.67 8.05 21.08
CA SER A 742 22.27 6.65 20.96
C SER A 742 23.38 5.69 21.43
N TYR A 743 24.64 5.96 21.05
CA TYR A 743 25.81 5.23 21.53
C TYR A 743 25.92 5.29 23.05
N ARG A 744 25.91 6.51 23.63
CA ARG A 744 26.02 6.75 25.06
C ARG A 744 24.89 6.06 25.82
N THR A 745 23.63 6.25 25.42
CA THR A 745 22.49 5.58 26.06
C THR A 745 22.69 4.07 26.12
N HIS A 746 23.11 3.44 25.03
CA HIS A 746 23.33 1.99 25.02
C HIS A 746 24.55 1.53 25.82
N LEU A 747 25.58 2.36 25.96
CA LEU A 747 26.73 2.10 26.82
C LEU A 747 26.32 2.04 28.30
N PHE A 748 25.41 2.92 28.73
CA PHE A 748 24.95 3.02 30.13
C PHE A 748 23.69 2.21 30.46
N ASN A 749 23.05 1.55 29.48
CA ASN A 749 21.76 0.88 29.68
C ASN A 749 21.83 -0.48 30.43
N GLY A 750 23.02 -0.94 30.87
CA GLY A 750 23.19 -2.25 31.53
C GLY A 750 24.13 -2.20 32.72
N SER A 751 23.67 -2.70 33.87
CA SER A 751 24.44 -2.73 35.14
C SER A 751 25.75 -3.50 35.02
N ASP A 752 25.75 -4.65 34.36
CA ASP A 752 26.91 -5.54 34.30
C ASP A 752 28.12 -4.91 33.60
N GLY A 753 27.86 -4.12 32.56
CA GLY A 753 28.89 -3.36 31.84
C GLY A 753 29.47 -2.25 32.70
N ILE A 754 28.62 -1.52 33.42
CA ILE A 754 29.06 -0.49 34.35
C ILE A 754 29.88 -1.11 35.48
N ASP A 755 29.41 -2.20 36.08
CA ASP A 755 30.14 -2.92 37.13
C ASP A 755 31.53 -3.40 36.65
N ALA A 756 31.62 -3.90 35.41
CA ALA A 756 32.89 -4.26 34.80
C ALA A 756 33.81 -3.04 34.63
N LEU A 757 33.30 -1.89 34.18
CA LEU A 757 34.08 -0.65 34.07
C LEU A 757 34.56 -0.16 35.44
N MET A 758 33.73 -0.25 36.48
CA MET A 758 34.10 0.16 37.84
C MET A 758 35.24 -0.68 38.42
N LYS A 759 35.32 -1.97 38.08
CA LYS A 759 36.45 -2.84 38.49
C LYS A 759 37.80 -2.42 37.90
N HIS A 760 37.80 -1.64 36.82
CA HIS A 760 39.00 -1.17 36.12
C HIS A 760 39.21 0.34 36.29
N ASP A 761 38.81 0.90 37.44
CA ASP A 761 39.03 2.30 37.83
C ASP A 761 38.42 3.35 36.88
N MET A 762 37.39 2.98 36.10
CA MET A 762 36.77 3.89 35.13
C MET A 762 35.73 4.85 35.75
N TYR A 763 35.48 4.77 37.07
CA TYR A 763 34.50 5.62 37.76
C TYR A 763 34.71 7.12 37.48
N LYS A 764 35.92 7.61 37.76
CA LYS A 764 36.23 9.04 37.59
C LYS A 764 36.21 9.47 36.11
N PRO A 765 36.86 8.76 35.17
CA PRO A 765 36.74 9.06 33.74
C PRO A 765 35.30 9.09 33.23
N LEU A 766 34.44 8.16 33.67
CA LEU A 766 33.03 8.14 33.27
C LEU A 766 32.27 9.33 33.86
N LEU A 767 32.48 9.66 35.13
CA LEU A 767 31.83 10.81 35.78
C LEU A 767 32.27 12.13 35.14
N ASP A 768 33.57 12.29 34.88
CA ASP A 768 34.12 13.45 34.18
C ASP A 768 33.48 13.54 32.79
N TRP A 769 33.37 12.43 32.05
CA TRP A 769 32.74 12.41 30.73
C TRP A 769 31.25 12.77 30.76
N ILE A 770 30.48 12.22 31.71
CA ILE A 770 29.06 12.56 31.92
C ILE A 770 28.89 14.05 32.28
N SER A 771 29.80 14.62 33.07
CA SER A 771 29.71 16.03 33.48
C SER A 771 29.81 17.01 32.30
N HIS A 772 30.45 16.60 31.20
CA HIS A 772 30.56 17.37 29.96
C HIS A 772 29.37 17.18 29.01
N GLU A 773 28.37 16.33 29.35
CA GLU A 773 27.15 16.17 28.54
C GLU A 773 26.27 17.42 28.65
N SER A 774 26.14 18.17 27.55
CA SER A 774 25.37 19.41 27.48
C SER A 774 23.86 19.22 27.66
N ASP A 775 23.32 18.07 27.28
CA ASP A 775 21.90 17.77 27.45
C ASP A 775 21.61 17.30 28.89
N ALA A 776 20.89 18.12 29.66
CA ALA A 776 20.58 17.84 31.06
C ALA A 776 19.76 16.55 31.25
N ARG A 777 18.88 16.18 30.31
CA ARG A 777 18.08 14.97 30.38
C ARG A 777 18.96 13.74 30.15
N GLN A 778 19.87 13.81 29.17
CA GLN A 778 20.82 12.73 28.90
C GLN A 778 21.79 12.54 30.06
N ARG A 779 22.36 13.64 30.56
CA ARG A 779 23.20 13.63 31.75
C ARG A 779 22.49 12.96 32.93
N SER A 780 21.23 13.31 33.18
CA SER A 780 20.44 12.68 34.23
C SER A 780 20.21 11.19 34.00
N GLN A 781 20.00 10.75 32.75
CA GLN A 781 19.79 9.34 32.40
C GLN A 781 21.08 8.51 32.53
N MET A 782 22.26 9.10 32.28
CA MET A 782 23.54 8.41 32.45
C MET A 782 23.98 8.32 33.92
N LEU A 783 23.52 9.25 34.77
CA LEU A 783 23.79 9.26 36.21
C LEU A 783 22.88 8.32 37.01
N SER A 784 21.67 8.06 36.51
CA SER A 784 20.70 7.12 37.11
C SER A 784 21.09 5.69 36.83
#